data_AF-A0A3M6K6S0-F1
#
_entry.id   AF-A0A3M6K6S0-F1
#
_cell.length_a   1.000
_cell.length_b   1.000
_cell.length_c   1.000
_cell.angle_alpha   90.00
_cell.angle_beta   90.00
_cell.angle_gamma   90.00
#
_symmetry.space_group_name_H-M   'P 1'
#
loop_
_entity.id
_entity.type
_entity.pdbx_description
1 polymer ?
#
loop_
_entity_poly.entity_id
_entity_poly.type
_entity_poly.pdbx_seq_one_letter_code
_entity_poly.pdbx_strand_id
1 'polypeptide(L)'
;MDKNWLFLLGFFSLILIPFMDVDASSNPNLSVSAENSEFGNIFAGSMVIEVVIRDSNISDTDEGKGEPDVTLNGKTLRMVQASDGHWYAYFANVDKAKTADATVGLAGKGLDFGVFCSRDTSSSVLGASFSETDGIAVPHSTGLSGFTNGDSSFSECTGSPTDATNLNNVVRQAKSINTNSNVSVGQIGLDADAWPIIQLYSFDDVIIEYNPGGPSQQVSLDYDEIQNISLELDRDLYPENSEVFLTLSDIQLNQDPTDEDSWTFNVNSTTRTFYQAFDSSGNNDAHETIGLVDLVPHLPNLGFEDNGKLTMTLGNIMELKTNNDQPVSRVNDKTKDSSQIITLVEQEPNSGIFSSSDSSDQSVIGILDDAPRGQTGQITYNKESISVVTGFSTASVSFDGEPVLTISTDDSLRPGTEYPVLLSDPDQNLNSGARDDLDVFRDSAIIPTITIGDPTTLEHAHSVEFHSTSPKIPNGDDANSSVPDTNSDVLLIDPSNVSDASYEMISINLGISASSLTSSLIDSSASNTNGTNWINYDLRSLENELEISDFSSTTFALAFGTRDSPQIVIADDGDVTSSQGFIQIDDGDVEDIGGKTGSVFLIIDFDSSDTVKVSNESNKLPIVFDFFSFGLENDDRKNNSIYRFELEETHDNSSVFEGTFEYAATNQLNILDTDFIQTIQTIDEEIKIIITDRLIDEEGITISYSDLDSAGITTTTTSKSDVATNSGTVSTTSTTFRFGQPVTITLSDSDLNLKSDTVEIYQVINDPNSENVDTVGKDGEILLEVKLKDIRYKRCVVNGVEHGGLASTGFTLVETGPSTGIFTGVFKMPSQICDNTGSKLISTAGGSLDVRYYDFRDDFGNENIFSLLDSKSSISYYTPAKLSPEKVNLPKIGISKEVILTGSIENHKRGIPLSIELTNPDGTKQNFGVSLSNGGDYSSMFTVHANTLPGTYFVHLSYDGKNLGTLSFDVVSENVPDWVKNNARWWSLDDISDGEFIGGLEYLIDTKIISIEPSERSFSEQVIPDWVKNNAKWWANNQIPQEEFLKSIQYLIKKGIIRI
;
A
#
# COMPACT_ATOMS: atom_id res chain seq x y z
N MET A 1 1.68 28.48 35.87
CA MET A 1 2.26 27.70 36.98
C MET A 1 1.89 26.24 36.80
N ASP A 2 2.65 25.38 36.15
CA ASP A 2 3.77 25.53 35.22
C ASP A 2 4.18 24.10 34.79
N LYS A 3 4.49 23.97 33.50
CA LYS A 3 5.42 23.06 32.82
C LYS A 3 4.94 21.69 32.27
N ASN A 4 4.95 21.69 30.94
CA ASN A 4 5.03 20.62 29.93
C ASN A 4 6.36 19.85 29.93
N TRP A 5 6.33 18.63 29.35
CA TRP A 5 7.30 18.05 28.37
C TRP A 5 6.65 16.76 27.81
N LEU A 6 6.15 16.63 26.57
CA LEU A 6 6.72 16.61 25.20
C LEU A 6 7.73 15.46 24.94
N PHE A 7 7.23 14.41 24.27
CA PHE A 7 7.91 13.27 23.66
C PHE A 7 8.07 13.57 22.15
N LEU A 8 9.23 13.24 21.57
CA LEU A 8 9.50 13.23 20.13
C LEU A 8 10.21 11.88 19.84
N LEU A 9 9.67 11.11 18.90
CA LEU A 9 10.28 9.89 18.34
C LEU A 9 10.16 10.05 16.83
N GLY A 10 11.29 10.21 16.15
CA GLY A 10 11.41 10.16 14.70
C GLY A 10 11.61 8.72 14.26
N PHE A 11 10.85 8.31 13.25
CA PHE A 11 10.98 7.06 12.51
C PHE A 11 11.75 7.38 11.22
N PHE A 12 12.71 6.53 10.87
CA PHE A 12 13.57 6.61 9.69
C PHE A 12 13.05 5.53 8.72
N SER A 13 12.54 5.95 7.55
CA SER A 13 12.20 5.04 6.45
C SER A 13 13.49 4.70 5.68
N LEU A 14 13.66 3.43 5.30
CA LEU A 14 14.85 2.90 4.63
C LEU A 14 14.44 2.49 3.21
N ILE A 15 14.74 3.37 2.25
CA ILE A 15 14.68 3.11 0.81
C ILE A 15 15.73 2.05 0.46
N LEU A 16 15.37 1.16 -0.48
CA LEU A 16 16.21 0.12 -1.03
C LEU A 16 17.32 0.73 -1.91
N ILE A 17 18.45 1.08 -1.30
CA ILE A 17 19.68 1.44 -2.00
C ILE A 17 20.25 0.15 -2.62
N PRO A 18 20.67 0.13 -3.89
CA PRO A 18 21.48 -0.98 -4.39
C PRO A 18 22.69 -1.04 -3.48
N PHE A 19 22.89 -2.16 -2.76
CA PHE A 19 24.10 -2.33 -1.96
C PHE A 19 25.29 -1.98 -2.85
N MET A 20 25.83 -0.79 -2.64
CA MET A 20 27.18 -0.48 -3.02
C MET A 20 27.96 -1.57 -2.32
N ASP A 21 28.44 -2.52 -3.12
CA ASP A 21 29.58 -3.32 -2.74
C ASP A 21 30.66 -2.24 -2.52
N VAL A 22 30.72 -1.69 -1.30
CA VAL A 22 31.83 -0.86 -0.85
C VAL A 22 32.99 -1.82 -1.00
N ASP A 23 33.67 -1.67 -2.13
CA ASP A 23 34.82 -2.45 -2.52
C ASP A 23 35.69 -2.46 -1.28
N ALA A 24 35.70 -3.62 -0.59
CA ALA A 24 36.10 -3.68 0.81
C ALA A 24 37.42 -2.93 0.95
N SER A 25 37.38 -1.76 1.64
CA SER A 25 38.56 -0.91 1.77
C SER A 25 39.70 -1.83 2.17
N SER A 26 40.73 -1.88 1.33
CA SER A 26 41.85 -2.81 1.50
C SER A 26 42.61 -2.57 2.82
N ASN A 27 42.22 -1.52 3.56
CA ASN A 27 42.77 -1.01 4.78
C ASN A 27 41.84 -1.29 5.98
N PRO A 28 42.25 -2.12 6.96
CA PRO A 28 41.38 -2.50 8.09
C PRO A 28 41.06 -1.37 9.09
N ASN A 29 41.86 -0.29 9.14
CA ASN A 29 41.71 0.79 10.12
C ASN A 29 41.68 2.20 9.48
N LEU A 30 42.16 2.37 8.24
CA LEU A 30 42.21 3.66 7.55
C LEU A 30 41.03 3.79 6.59
N SER A 31 40.34 4.93 6.64
CA SER A 31 39.24 5.30 5.76
C SER A 31 39.40 6.76 5.38
N VAL A 32 39.19 7.06 4.09
CA VAL A 32 39.34 8.39 3.52
C VAL A 32 38.09 8.71 2.71
N SER A 33 37.51 9.89 2.91
CA SER A 33 36.21 10.24 2.33
C SER A 33 36.20 10.21 0.80
N ALA A 34 37.28 10.64 0.15
CA ALA A 34 37.44 10.57 -1.30
C ALA A 34 37.95 9.22 -1.85
N GLU A 35 38.10 8.17 -1.02
CA GLU A 35 38.33 6.80 -1.51
C GLU A 35 37.01 6.22 -2.05
N ASN A 36 36.60 6.69 -3.23
CA ASN A 36 35.39 6.26 -3.92
C ASN A 36 35.72 5.71 -5.31
N SER A 37 35.52 4.41 -5.51
CA SER A 37 35.81 3.71 -6.77
C SER A 37 34.90 4.13 -7.93
N GLU A 38 33.68 4.63 -7.66
CA GLU A 38 32.74 5.07 -8.70
C GLU A 38 33.27 6.30 -9.44
N PHE A 39 33.92 7.19 -8.71
CA PHE A 39 34.63 8.36 -9.23
C PHE A 39 36.11 8.09 -9.48
N GLY A 40 36.54 6.83 -9.45
CA GLY A 40 37.92 6.43 -9.75
C GLY A 40 38.96 6.91 -8.73
N ASN A 41 38.56 7.17 -7.48
CA ASN A 41 39.39 7.80 -6.44
C ASN A 41 39.95 9.17 -6.86
N ILE A 42 39.19 9.92 -7.69
CA ILE A 42 39.54 11.28 -8.13
C ILE A 42 38.76 12.28 -7.28
N PHE A 43 39.45 13.35 -6.85
CA PHE A 43 38.83 14.50 -6.19
C PHE A 43 39.42 15.81 -6.76
N ALA A 44 38.71 16.92 -6.60
CA ALA A 44 39.06 18.16 -7.29
C ALA A 44 38.77 19.42 -6.46
N GLY A 45 39.36 20.53 -6.88
CA GLY A 45 38.98 21.85 -6.39
C GLY A 45 39.16 22.05 -4.88
N SER A 46 38.17 22.67 -4.24
CA SER A 46 38.20 23.02 -2.83
C SER A 46 37.66 21.94 -1.89
N MET A 47 37.36 20.74 -2.38
CA MET A 47 36.81 19.66 -1.55
C MET A 47 37.66 19.44 -0.28
N VAL A 48 36.98 19.32 0.87
CA VAL A 48 37.63 18.92 2.12
C VAL A 48 37.62 17.40 2.21
N ILE A 49 38.76 16.80 2.53
CA ILE A 49 38.89 15.35 2.66
C ILE A 49 38.97 14.98 4.14
N GLU A 50 38.10 14.07 4.58
CA GLU A 50 38.14 13.47 5.91
C GLU A 50 39.01 12.21 5.89
N VAL A 51 39.89 12.09 6.89
CA VAL A 51 40.69 10.89 7.15
C VAL A 51 40.34 10.37 8.54
N VAL A 52 39.90 9.11 8.62
CA VAL A 52 39.48 8.45 9.86
C VAL A 52 40.34 7.23 10.14
N ILE A 53 40.87 7.14 11.36
CA ILE A 53 41.53 5.94 11.89
C ILE A 53 40.66 5.26 12.94
N ARG A 54 40.18 4.06 12.61
CA ARG A 54 39.32 3.20 13.44
C ARG A 54 40.12 2.05 14.07
N ASP A 55 41.20 2.37 14.77
CA ASP A 55 42.06 1.37 15.40
C ASP A 55 41.73 1.17 16.88
N SER A 56 41.15 0.00 17.19
CA SER A 56 40.75 -0.39 18.55
C SER A 56 41.88 -0.36 19.60
N ASN A 57 43.16 -0.38 19.21
CA ASN A 57 44.28 -0.31 20.17
C ASN A 57 44.49 1.11 20.71
N ILE A 58 43.97 2.12 20.02
CA ILE A 58 44.12 3.55 20.33
C ILE A 58 42.76 4.25 20.46
N SER A 59 41.70 3.50 20.76
CA SER A 59 40.33 4.04 20.82
C SER A 59 39.88 4.51 22.21
N ASP A 60 40.59 4.15 23.29
CA ASP A 60 40.18 4.58 24.64
C ASP A 60 40.24 6.10 24.76
N THR A 61 39.16 6.71 25.25
CA THR A 61 39.00 8.17 25.35
C THR A 61 39.40 8.73 26.71
N ASP A 62 39.57 7.88 27.72
CA ASP A 62 39.95 8.26 29.08
C ASP A 62 41.38 7.83 29.47
N GLU A 63 42.05 7.10 28.58
CA GLU A 63 43.45 6.69 28.72
C GLU A 63 44.35 7.38 27.69
N GLY A 64 45.54 7.82 28.11
CA GLY A 64 46.50 8.46 27.23
C GLY A 64 47.03 7.50 26.16
N LYS A 65 46.68 7.78 24.90
CA LYS A 65 47.16 7.13 23.68
C LYS A 65 48.11 8.07 22.92
N GLY A 66 49.01 7.50 22.13
CA GLY A 66 49.82 8.29 21.21
C GLY A 66 49.00 8.67 19.98
N GLU A 67 49.25 9.87 19.43
CA GLU A 67 48.75 10.26 18.12
C GLU A 67 49.16 9.20 17.06
N PRO A 68 48.23 8.68 16.24
CA PRO A 68 48.55 7.73 15.19
C PRO A 68 49.49 8.36 14.15
N ASP A 69 50.43 7.56 13.63
CA ASP A 69 51.36 7.98 12.60
C ASP A 69 50.68 7.95 11.23
N VAL A 70 50.12 9.10 10.84
CA VAL A 70 49.46 9.32 9.54
C VAL A 70 50.22 10.37 8.75
N THR A 71 50.49 10.09 7.48
CA THR A 71 51.17 11.03 6.58
C THR A 71 50.38 11.31 5.31
N LEU A 72 50.50 12.54 4.81
CA LEU A 72 50.04 12.99 3.50
C LEU A 72 51.28 13.31 2.66
N ASN A 73 51.54 12.53 1.61
CA ASN A 73 52.75 12.66 0.78
C ASN A 73 54.06 12.71 1.60
N GLY A 74 54.11 11.94 2.70
CA GLY A 74 55.24 11.85 3.62
C GLY A 74 55.37 13.00 4.63
N LYS A 75 54.47 13.99 4.63
CA LYS A 75 54.35 15.01 5.68
C LYS A 75 53.37 14.53 6.74
N THR A 76 53.61 14.84 8.02
CA THR A 76 52.69 14.43 9.11
C THR A 76 51.33 15.12 8.97
N LEU A 77 50.27 14.33 8.87
CA LEU A 77 48.89 14.80 8.98
C LEU A 77 48.47 14.68 10.45
N ARG A 78 48.20 15.82 11.10
CA ARG A 78 47.83 15.81 12.53
C ARG A 78 46.47 15.17 12.72
N MET A 79 46.38 14.21 13.63
CA MET A 79 45.15 13.46 13.91
C MET A 79 44.61 13.85 15.28
N VAL A 80 43.30 14.03 15.38
CA VAL A 80 42.61 14.46 16.61
C VAL A 80 41.64 13.36 17.05
N GLN A 81 41.73 12.92 18.31
CA GLN A 81 40.78 11.93 18.82
C GLN A 81 39.43 12.60 19.11
N ALA A 82 38.37 12.06 18.53
CA ALA A 82 37.00 12.46 18.85
C ALA A 82 36.43 11.66 20.03
N SER A 83 35.25 12.06 20.48
CA SER A 83 34.54 11.49 21.64
C SER A 83 34.04 10.06 21.43
N ASP A 84 33.95 9.59 20.19
CA ASP A 84 33.66 8.19 19.82
C ASP A 84 34.90 7.27 19.88
N GLY A 85 36.07 7.84 20.19
CA GLY A 85 37.35 7.12 20.28
C GLY A 85 38.09 6.96 18.96
N HIS A 86 37.52 7.41 17.84
CA HIS A 86 38.20 7.38 16.55
C HIS A 86 39.05 8.64 16.38
N TRP A 87 40.00 8.60 15.44
CA TRP A 87 40.89 9.73 15.16
C TRP A 87 40.57 10.32 13.79
N TYR A 88 40.42 11.64 13.76
CA TYR A 88 39.97 12.41 12.60
C TYR A 88 41.01 13.43 12.18
N ALA A 89 41.12 13.66 10.88
CA ALA A 89 41.81 14.81 10.30
C ALA A 89 41.08 15.28 9.04
N TYR A 90 41.10 16.59 8.82
CA TYR A 90 40.58 17.22 7.61
C TYR A 90 41.71 17.88 6.86
N PHE A 91 41.78 17.71 5.54
CA PHE A 91 42.74 18.42 4.69
C PHE A 91 42.11 18.92 3.39
N ALA A 92 42.70 19.97 2.82
CA ALA A 92 42.27 20.54 1.54
C ALA A 92 43.45 21.16 0.77
N ASN A 93 43.27 21.37 -0.54
CA ASN A 93 44.25 22.06 -1.36
C ASN A 93 44.32 23.55 -0.98
N VAL A 94 45.52 24.03 -0.65
CA VAL A 94 45.72 25.40 -0.11
C VAL A 94 45.28 26.50 -1.07
N ASP A 95 45.55 26.36 -2.37
CA ASP A 95 45.23 27.39 -3.35
C ASP A 95 43.73 27.43 -3.64
N LYS A 96 43.09 26.26 -3.70
CA LYS A 96 41.64 26.16 -3.94
C LYS A 96 40.81 26.55 -2.72
N ALA A 97 41.21 26.15 -1.51
CA ALA A 97 40.56 26.57 -0.27
C ALA A 97 40.55 28.10 -0.13
N LYS A 98 41.70 28.76 -0.39
CA LYS A 98 41.78 30.23 -0.40
C LYS A 98 40.92 30.88 -1.49
N THR A 99 40.82 30.25 -2.65
CA THR A 99 40.00 30.75 -3.77
C THR A 99 38.51 30.64 -3.45
N ALA A 100 38.09 29.55 -2.82
CA ALA A 100 36.73 29.33 -2.33
C ALA A 100 36.37 30.34 -1.23
N ASP A 101 37.21 30.49 -0.22
CA ASP A 101 37.02 31.43 0.88
C ASP A 101 36.98 32.89 0.39
N ALA A 102 37.69 33.22 -0.69
CA ALA A 102 37.65 34.55 -1.30
C ALA A 102 36.28 34.90 -1.93
N THR A 103 35.40 33.92 -2.13
CA THR A 103 34.02 34.15 -2.60
C THR A 103 33.06 34.55 -1.48
N VAL A 104 33.42 34.35 -0.21
CA VAL A 104 32.52 34.51 0.93
C VAL A 104 32.02 35.96 1.06
N GLY A 105 30.71 36.14 0.93
CA GLY A 105 30.03 37.43 1.09
C GLY A 105 29.66 37.76 2.55
N LEU A 106 29.40 36.74 3.36
CA LEU A 106 29.06 36.82 4.77
C LEU A 106 29.73 35.65 5.50
N ALA A 107 30.42 35.93 6.61
CA ALA A 107 31.12 34.90 7.37
C ALA A 107 30.15 33.82 7.89
N GLY A 108 30.53 32.55 7.76
CA GLY A 108 29.71 31.38 8.06
C GLY A 108 28.75 30.96 6.95
N LYS A 109 28.92 31.44 5.72
CA LYS A 109 28.01 31.18 4.58
C LYS A 109 28.78 30.94 3.29
N GLY A 110 28.19 30.17 2.38
CA GLY A 110 28.86 29.80 1.12
C GLY A 110 30.06 28.91 1.38
N LEU A 111 31.10 28.99 0.56
CA LEU A 111 32.32 28.16 0.69
C LEU A 111 33.31 28.78 1.71
N ASP A 112 32.86 28.99 2.95
CA ASP A 112 33.65 29.57 4.04
C ASP A 112 34.44 28.50 4.80
N PHE A 113 35.77 28.63 4.84
CA PHE A 113 36.67 27.71 5.55
C PHE A 113 36.92 28.16 7.00
N GLY A 114 36.37 29.30 7.40
CA GLY A 114 36.60 29.98 8.66
C GLY A 114 37.65 31.08 8.54
N VAL A 115 38.75 30.98 9.28
CA VAL A 115 39.86 31.93 9.20
C VAL A 115 41.19 31.21 9.04
N PHE A 116 42.10 31.77 8.24
CA PHE A 116 43.38 31.15 7.98
C PHE A 116 44.50 31.63 8.91
N CYS A 117 45.30 30.69 9.38
CA CYS A 117 46.53 30.93 10.14
C CYS A 117 47.75 30.34 9.42
N SER A 118 48.90 31.00 9.57
CA SER A 118 50.18 30.46 9.10
C SER A 118 50.54 29.19 9.87
N ARG A 119 51.20 28.25 9.19
CA ARG A 119 51.86 27.07 9.79
C ARG A 119 52.86 27.42 10.90
N ASP A 120 53.39 28.66 10.90
CA ASP A 120 54.33 29.17 11.89
C ASP A 120 53.64 29.65 13.19
N THR A 121 52.31 29.56 13.26
CA THR A 121 51.53 29.88 14.47
C THR A 121 52.01 29.02 15.64
N SER A 122 52.35 29.68 16.75
CA SER A 122 52.85 29.01 17.95
C SER A 122 51.86 27.96 18.48
N SER A 123 52.35 26.77 18.84
CA SER A 123 51.53 25.73 19.49
C SER A 123 50.85 26.19 20.78
N SER A 124 51.29 27.29 21.39
CA SER A 124 50.61 27.90 22.54
C SER A 124 49.28 28.58 22.19
N VAL A 125 48.99 28.81 20.90
CA VAL A 125 47.77 29.48 20.40
C VAL A 125 46.66 28.47 20.16
N LEU A 126 46.99 27.36 19.48
CA LEU A 126 46.02 26.33 19.06
C LEU A 126 46.18 24.99 19.79
N GLY A 127 47.14 24.88 20.70
CA GLY A 127 47.40 23.65 21.47
C GLY A 127 48.31 22.63 20.78
N ALA A 128 48.41 22.66 19.44
CA ALA A 128 49.26 21.78 18.65
C ALA A 128 50.09 22.55 17.60
N SER A 129 51.12 21.90 17.04
CA SER A 129 51.96 22.45 15.97
C SER A 129 51.57 21.87 14.62
N PHE A 130 51.41 22.74 13.62
CA PHE A 130 51.05 22.41 12.24
C PHE A 130 52.16 22.80 11.25
N SER A 131 53.43 22.76 11.68
CA SER A 131 54.55 23.27 10.88
C SER A 131 54.81 22.51 9.57
N GLU A 132 54.24 21.30 9.42
CA GLU A 132 54.33 20.48 8.21
C GLU A 132 53.29 20.87 7.14
N THR A 133 52.27 21.66 7.48
CA THR A 133 51.27 22.18 6.54
C THR A 133 51.79 23.40 5.77
N ASP A 134 51.03 23.87 4.78
CA ASP A 134 51.27 25.18 4.14
C ASP A 134 50.44 26.30 4.82
N GLY A 135 49.35 25.93 5.48
CA GLY A 135 48.53 26.77 6.35
C GLY A 135 47.47 25.93 7.06
N ILE A 136 46.60 26.56 7.82
CA ILE A 136 45.47 25.91 8.49
C ILE A 136 44.25 26.83 8.45
N ALA A 137 43.06 26.23 8.35
CA ALA A 137 41.79 26.93 8.53
C ALA A 137 41.20 26.58 9.91
N VAL A 138 40.76 27.61 10.63
CA VAL A 138 40.23 27.52 11.99
C VAL A 138 38.78 28.00 11.96
N PRO A 139 37.83 27.30 12.61
CA PRO A 139 36.40 27.60 12.47
C PRO A 139 35.97 28.88 13.17
N HIS A 140 36.80 29.45 14.04
CA HIS A 140 36.45 30.57 14.90
C HIS A 140 37.45 31.72 14.81
N SER A 141 36.92 32.94 14.69
CA SER A 141 37.72 34.18 14.64
C SER A 141 37.77 34.95 15.96
N THR A 142 36.80 34.74 16.86
CA THR A 142 36.72 35.47 18.13
C THR A 142 37.83 35.02 19.07
N GLY A 143 38.51 35.97 19.72
CA GLY A 143 39.66 35.69 20.59
C GLY A 143 40.98 35.48 19.84
N LEU A 144 40.89 35.15 18.55
CA LEU A 144 42.03 35.04 17.64
C LEU A 144 42.36 36.40 16.98
N SER A 145 43.62 36.61 16.63
CA SER A 145 44.10 37.82 15.96
C SER A 145 45.27 37.50 15.05
N GLY A 146 45.46 38.28 13.99
CA GLY A 146 46.52 38.04 13.02
C GLY A 146 46.20 36.94 12.00
N PHE A 147 44.97 36.41 12.02
CA PHE A 147 44.43 35.56 10.97
C PHE A 147 44.20 36.36 9.67
N THR A 148 44.03 35.63 8.58
CA THR A 148 43.75 36.17 7.23
C THR A 148 42.60 35.42 6.59
N ASN A 149 41.89 36.05 5.65
CA ASN A 149 40.79 35.43 4.91
C ASN A 149 41.01 35.56 3.40
N GLY A 150 40.33 34.71 2.64
CA GLY A 150 40.36 34.64 1.18
C GLY A 150 41.76 34.41 0.62
N ASP A 151 42.10 35.17 -0.43
CA ASP A 151 43.34 35.02 -1.18
C ASP A 151 44.58 35.63 -0.51
N SER A 152 44.41 36.26 0.66
CA SER A 152 45.49 36.91 1.42
C SER A 152 46.61 35.95 1.82
N SER A 153 47.85 36.44 1.88
CA SER A 153 48.98 35.63 2.37
C SER A 153 48.83 35.36 3.86
N PHE A 154 49.09 34.13 4.30
CA PHE A 154 48.94 33.75 5.71
C PHE A 154 49.81 34.59 6.64
N SER A 155 49.29 34.82 7.85
CA SER A 155 49.98 35.47 8.95
C SER A 155 49.90 34.58 10.19
N GLU A 156 50.88 34.71 11.10
CA GLU A 156 50.86 34.01 12.37
C GLU A 156 49.67 34.47 13.21
N CYS A 157 48.85 33.51 13.66
CA CYS A 157 47.77 33.80 14.58
C CYS A 157 48.31 33.97 16.01
N THR A 158 47.62 34.81 16.77
CA THR A 158 47.90 35.12 18.16
C THR A 158 46.59 35.14 18.95
N GLY A 159 46.67 35.00 20.27
CA GLY A 159 45.48 34.84 21.12
C GLY A 159 45.11 33.36 21.25
N SER A 160 43.83 33.10 21.49
CA SER A 160 43.23 31.77 21.50
C SER A 160 41.79 31.91 20.98
N PRO A 161 41.30 30.99 20.15
CA PRO A 161 39.90 31.00 19.76
C PRO A 161 39.03 30.87 21.03
N THR A 162 37.87 31.50 21.02
CA THR A 162 36.91 31.41 22.12
C THR A 162 35.52 31.20 21.55
N ASP A 163 34.79 30.26 22.16
CA ASP A 163 33.41 29.84 21.89
C ASP A 163 32.50 31.00 21.41
N ALA A 164 32.49 31.16 20.09
CA ALA A 164 31.68 32.10 19.32
C ALA A 164 31.31 31.38 18.02
N THR A 165 30.25 31.82 17.34
CA THR A 165 29.74 31.26 16.08
C THR A 165 30.79 30.55 15.20
N ASN A 166 30.55 29.28 14.87
CA ASN A 166 31.34 28.54 13.87
C ASN A 166 31.18 29.22 12.51
N LEU A 167 32.29 29.60 11.88
CA LEU A 167 32.34 30.23 10.57
C LEU A 167 32.63 29.23 9.45
N ASN A 168 33.08 28.01 9.78
CA ASN A 168 33.34 26.99 8.81
C ASN A 168 32.02 26.41 8.29
N ASN A 169 31.82 26.47 6.97
CA ASN A 169 30.63 25.98 6.26
C ASN A 169 30.95 24.87 5.24
N VAL A 170 32.17 24.31 5.32
CA VAL A 170 32.65 23.17 4.51
C VAL A 170 33.10 21.98 5.38
N VAL A 171 32.93 22.08 6.70
CA VAL A 171 32.95 20.96 7.66
C VAL A 171 31.95 21.29 8.79
N ARG A 172 30.67 20.99 8.57
CA ARG A 172 29.54 21.39 9.41
C ARG A 172 29.26 20.41 10.54
N GLN A 173 29.36 19.11 10.28
CA GLN A 173 29.01 18.02 11.21
C GLN A 173 30.22 17.19 11.70
N ALA A 174 31.39 17.83 11.86
CA ALA A 174 32.56 17.17 12.44
C ALA A 174 32.26 16.50 13.79
N LYS A 175 32.82 15.31 14.03
CA LYS A 175 32.67 14.58 15.30
C LYS A 175 33.21 15.40 16.46
N SER A 176 32.48 15.41 17.58
CA SER A 176 32.86 16.20 18.75
C SER A 176 34.20 15.74 19.32
N ILE A 177 35.12 16.67 19.55
CA ILE A 177 36.47 16.41 20.07
C ILE A 177 36.45 15.77 21.47
N ASN A 178 37.38 14.86 21.74
CA ASN A 178 37.54 14.28 23.08
C ASN A 178 38.04 15.33 24.08
N THR A 179 37.21 15.66 25.08
CA THR A 179 37.51 16.62 26.16
C THR A 179 37.64 15.98 27.54
N ASN A 180 37.83 14.65 27.60
CA ASN A 180 37.94 13.93 28.87
C ASN A 180 39.09 14.47 29.73
N SER A 181 38.78 14.82 30.98
CA SER A 181 39.73 15.44 31.90
C SER A 181 40.96 14.59 32.28
N ASN A 182 40.93 13.29 32.00
CA ASN A 182 42.05 12.37 32.27
C ASN A 182 43.16 12.44 31.19
N VAL A 183 42.85 12.98 30.02
CA VAL A 183 43.77 13.10 28.88
C VAL A 183 43.84 14.54 28.38
N SER A 184 44.79 14.83 27.50
CA SER A 184 44.79 16.11 26.79
C SER A 184 43.63 16.16 25.79
N VAL A 185 43.07 17.36 25.55
CA VAL A 185 41.98 17.55 24.56
C VAL A 185 42.43 17.04 23.19
N GLY A 186 41.59 16.20 22.57
CA GLY A 186 41.89 15.51 21.31
C GLY A 186 43.13 14.59 21.35
N GLN A 187 43.65 14.30 22.55
CA GLN A 187 44.91 13.61 22.85
C GLN A 187 46.19 14.25 22.30
N ILE A 188 46.07 15.33 21.52
CA ILE A 188 47.20 16.17 21.06
C ILE A 188 47.32 17.50 21.81
N GLY A 189 46.36 17.80 22.69
CA GLY A 189 46.29 19.05 23.45
C GLY A 189 45.76 20.24 22.64
N LEU A 190 44.99 19.98 21.58
CA LEU A 190 44.37 21.00 20.74
C LEU A 190 43.45 21.90 21.60
N ASP A 191 43.37 23.18 21.25
CA ASP A 191 42.28 24.03 21.75
C ASP A 191 40.94 23.48 21.23
N ALA A 192 39.97 23.27 22.12
CA ALA A 192 38.67 22.71 21.75
C ALA A 192 37.93 23.64 20.76
N ASP A 193 38.10 24.96 20.91
CA ASP A 193 37.50 25.98 20.05
C ASP A 193 38.31 26.18 18.75
N ALA A 194 39.33 25.34 18.48
CA ALA A 194 40.01 25.30 17.18
C ALA A 194 39.51 24.12 16.30
N TRP A 195 38.61 23.28 16.82
CA TRP A 195 38.08 22.11 16.13
C TRP A 195 36.72 22.41 15.47
N PRO A 196 36.43 21.92 14.25
CA PRO A 196 37.32 21.17 13.35
C PRO A 196 38.39 22.03 12.66
N ILE A 197 39.64 21.56 12.65
CA ILE A 197 40.74 22.24 11.96
C ILE A 197 40.97 21.59 10.58
N ILE A 198 41.09 22.42 9.53
CA ILE A 198 41.40 21.94 8.18
C ILE A 198 42.89 22.23 7.90
N GLN A 199 43.66 21.18 7.63
CA GLN A 199 45.08 21.29 7.32
C GLN A 199 45.28 21.54 5.82
N LEU A 200 45.91 22.65 5.46
CA LEU A 200 46.05 23.05 4.06
C LEU A 200 47.40 22.64 3.51
N TYR A 201 47.40 22.01 2.35
CA TYR A 201 48.61 21.54 1.67
C TYR A 201 48.59 21.93 0.18
N SER A 202 49.77 22.18 -0.36
CA SER A 202 50.00 22.20 -1.80
C SER A 202 50.38 20.79 -2.26
N PHE A 203 49.56 20.22 -3.15
CA PHE A 203 49.73 18.90 -3.73
C PHE A 203 49.19 18.86 -5.16
N ASP A 204 49.70 17.89 -5.92
CA ASP A 204 49.04 17.31 -7.09
C ASP A 204 48.32 16.05 -6.56
N ASP A 205 48.72 14.84 -6.91
CA ASP A 205 48.16 13.61 -6.31
C ASP A 205 48.51 13.46 -4.83
N VAL A 206 47.67 12.73 -4.09
CA VAL A 206 47.87 12.51 -2.64
C VAL A 206 47.95 11.03 -2.29
N ILE A 207 48.93 10.72 -1.46
CA ILE A 207 49.09 9.43 -0.79
C ILE A 207 48.89 9.65 0.70
N ILE A 208 47.86 9.00 1.26
CA ILE A 208 47.60 8.94 2.69
C ILE A 208 48.12 7.60 3.19
N GLU A 209 49.05 7.61 4.15
CA GLU A 209 49.62 6.40 4.75
C GLU A 209 49.42 6.40 6.26
N TYR A 210 48.80 5.34 6.79
CA TYR A 210 48.73 5.04 8.23
C TYR A 210 49.73 3.93 8.57
N ASN A 211 50.62 4.21 9.52
CA ASN A 211 51.69 3.31 9.95
C ASN A 211 51.40 2.75 11.37
N PRO A 212 50.50 1.74 11.52
CA PRO A 212 50.30 1.10 12.81
C PRO A 212 51.57 0.34 13.22
N GLY A 213 51.60 -0.17 14.47
CA GLY A 213 52.64 -1.12 14.90
C GLY A 213 52.69 -2.46 14.12
N GLY A 214 51.92 -2.59 13.02
CA GLY A 214 51.82 -3.71 12.10
C GLY A 214 52.06 -3.29 10.63
N PRO A 215 51.40 -3.89 9.63
CA PRO A 215 51.55 -3.48 8.23
C PRO A 215 50.94 -2.10 7.98
N SER A 216 51.65 -1.26 7.22
CA SER A 216 51.16 0.04 6.75
C SER A 216 49.91 -0.10 5.90
N GLN A 217 49.02 0.87 6.03
CA GLN A 217 47.78 1.01 5.28
C GLN A 217 47.86 2.27 4.43
N GLN A 218 47.37 2.24 3.20
CA GLN A 218 47.58 3.32 2.25
C GLN A 218 46.35 3.52 1.38
N VAL A 219 46.00 4.79 1.16
CA VAL A 219 45.05 5.25 0.15
C VAL A 219 45.78 6.19 -0.80
N SER A 220 45.54 6.05 -2.10
CA SER A 220 46.07 6.95 -3.13
C SER A 220 44.90 7.58 -3.86
N LEU A 221 44.88 8.91 -3.93
CA LEU A 221 43.86 9.68 -4.62
C LEU A 221 44.52 10.56 -5.67
N ASP A 222 43.87 10.64 -6.83
CA ASP A 222 44.30 11.49 -7.94
C ASP A 222 43.60 12.85 -7.80
N TYR A 223 44.36 13.94 -7.91
CA TYR A 223 43.81 15.30 -7.81
C TYR A 223 43.78 15.93 -9.20
N ASP A 224 42.68 15.76 -9.90
CA ASP A 224 42.53 16.14 -11.31
C ASP A 224 41.06 16.50 -11.64
N GLU A 225 40.78 16.79 -12.89
CA GLU A 225 39.42 16.96 -13.41
C GLU A 225 38.57 15.70 -13.16
N ILE A 226 37.36 15.89 -12.62
CA ILE A 226 36.44 14.78 -12.33
C ILE A 226 36.02 14.09 -13.63
N GLN A 227 36.13 12.76 -13.62
CA GLN A 227 35.66 11.88 -14.67
C GLN A 227 34.39 11.17 -14.18
N ASN A 228 33.54 10.70 -15.08
CA ASN A 228 32.27 9.99 -14.78
C ASN A 228 31.15 10.86 -14.17
N ILE A 229 31.04 12.12 -14.58
CA ILE A 229 29.85 12.92 -14.29
C ILE A 229 28.66 12.38 -15.10
N SER A 230 27.53 12.11 -14.46
CA SER A 230 26.31 11.61 -15.13
C SER A 230 25.05 12.36 -14.69
N LEU A 231 24.07 12.41 -15.59
CA LEU A 231 22.70 12.86 -15.34
C LEU A 231 21.76 11.70 -15.65
N GLU A 232 20.92 11.34 -14.69
CA GLU A 232 19.97 10.23 -14.82
C GLU A 232 18.55 10.72 -14.49
N LEU A 233 17.59 10.18 -15.25
CA LEU A 233 16.16 10.39 -15.07
C LEU A 233 15.52 9.07 -14.67
N ASP A 234 14.42 9.13 -13.92
CA ASP A 234 13.70 7.95 -13.42
C ASP A 234 12.98 7.14 -14.51
N ARG A 235 12.61 7.77 -15.64
CA ARG A 235 11.90 7.11 -16.73
C ARG A 235 12.14 7.77 -18.09
N ASP A 236 11.87 7.02 -19.16
CA ASP A 236 12.08 7.46 -20.55
C ASP A 236 10.91 8.29 -21.12
N LEU A 237 9.70 8.09 -20.59
CA LEU A 237 8.46 8.72 -21.04
C LEU A 237 7.65 9.17 -19.82
N TYR A 238 7.17 10.40 -19.84
CA TYR A 238 6.45 11.01 -18.73
C TYR A 238 4.99 11.29 -19.09
N PRO A 239 4.02 10.80 -18.30
CA PRO A 239 2.62 11.16 -18.47
C PRO A 239 2.34 12.59 -17.98
N GLU A 240 1.16 13.12 -18.32
CA GLU A 240 0.68 14.41 -17.80
C GLU A 240 0.61 14.37 -16.27
N ASN A 241 0.86 15.50 -15.59
CA ASN A 241 0.92 15.62 -14.13
C ASN A 241 2.06 14.89 -13.39
N SER A 242 2.84 14.04 -14.06
CA SER A 242 3.93 13.29 -13.41
C SER A 242 5.07 14.17 -12.92
N GLU A 243 5.81 13.65 -11.94
CA GLU A 243 7.05 14.22 -11.46
C GLU A 243 8.26 13.71 -12.24
N VAL A 244 9.31 14.53 -12.29
CA VAL A 244 10.56 14.21 -12.96
C VAL A 244 11.65 14.12 -11.90
N PHE A 245 12.18 12.93 -11.66
CA PHE A 245 13.26 12.73 -10.69
C PHE A 245 14.61 12.79 -11.41
N LEU A 246 15.42 13.76 -11.01
CA LEU A 246 16.76 13.96 -11.55
C LEU A 246 17.80 13.52 -10.52
N THR A 247 18.66 12.58 -10.92
CA THR A 247 19.87 12.23 -10.18
C THR A 247 21.10 12.77 -10.91
N LEU A 248 21.96 13.49 -10.19
CA LEU A 248 23.22 14.04 -10.69
C LEU A 248 24.39 13.43 -9.91
N SER A 249 25.30 12.75 -10.61
CA SER A 249 26.55 12.28 -10.02
C SER A 249 27.68 13.24 -10.38
N ASP A 250 28.19 13.98 -9.39
CA ASP A 250 29.36 14.85 -9.53
C ASP A 250 30.05 15.03 -8.16
N ILE A 251 31.09 14.21 -7.91
CA ILE A 251 31.84 14.26 -6.66
C ILE A 251 32.50 15.62 -6.38
N GLN A 252 32.69 16.49 -7.39
CA GLN A 252 33.21 17.83 -7.13
C GLN A 252 32.24 18.72 -6.37
N LEU A 253 30.94 18.42 -6.40
CA LEU A 253 29.94 19.14 -5.63
C LEU A 253 29.98 18.79 -4.13
N ASN A 254 30.57 17.65 -3.76
CA ASN A 254 30.77 17.23 -2.36
C ASN A 254 31.95 18.00 -1.72
N GLN A 255 31.65 19.18 -1.17
CA GLN A 255 32.60 20.08 -0.51
C GLN A 255 32.79 19.75 0.97
N ASP A 256 31.75 19.24 1.64
CA ASP A 256 31.74 18.89 3.07
C ASP A 256 31.65 17.37 3.26
N PRO A 257 32.74 16.71 3.70
CA PRO A 257 32.75 15.26 3.85
C PRO A 257 31.94 14.77 5.07
N THR A 258 31.34 15.68 5.85
CA THR A 258 30.68 15.36 7.13
C THR A 258 29.17 15.51 7.12
N ASP A 259 28.60 16.16 6.10
CA ASP A 259 27.19 16.58 6.04
C ASP A 259 26.73 16.64 4.58
N GLU A 260 25.46 16.38 4.30
CA GLU A 260 24.94 16.44 2.93
C GLU A 260 25.08 17.86 2.35
N ASP A 261 25.60 17.95 1.12
CA ASP A 261 25.75 19.21 0.41
C ASP A 261 24.49 19.62 -0.37
N SER A 262 24.15 20.91 -0.32
CA SER A 262 23.00 21.48 -1.03
C SER A 262 23.45 22.54 -2.04
N TRP A 263 23.06 22.35 -3.30
CA TRP A 263 23.40 23.23 -4.42
C TRP A 263 22.16 23.76 -5.11
N THR A 264 21.98 25.08 -5.12
CA THR A 264 20.87 25.74 -5.81
C THR A 264 21.32 26.35 -7.12
N PHE A 265 20.66 25.95 -8.21
CA PHE A 265 20.91 26.43 -9.56
C PHE A 265 19.80 27.32 -10.05
N ASN A 266 20.14 28.49 -10.59
CA ASN A 266 19.20 29.25 -11.41
C ASN A 266 19.28 28.75 -12.86
N VAL A 267 18.25 28.03 -13.29
CA VAL A 267 18.29 27.21 -14.51
C VAL A 267 17.88 27.94 -15.80
N ASN A 268 17.51 29.21 -15.68
CA ASN A 268 17.12 30.04 -16.81
C ASN A 268 18.34 30.48 -17.66
N SER A 269 18.09 31.28 -18.71
CA SER A 269 19.15 31.77 -19.62
C SER A 269 20.33 32.51 -18.96
N THR A 270 20.15 33.04 -17.73
CA THR A 270 21.20 33.63 -16.91
C THR A 270 21.54 32.65 -15.79
N THR A 271 22.42 31.69 -16.10
CA THR A 271 22.85 30.66 -15.16
C THR A 271 23.53 31.25 -13.93
N ARG A 272 23.13 30.77 -12.75
CA ARG A 272 23.75 31.09 -11.47
C ARG A 272 23.81 29.84 -10.62
N THR A 273 24.83 29.74 -9.79
CA THR A 273 25.06 28.58 -8.93
C THR A 273 25.35 29.09 -7.54
N PHE A 274 24.68 28.52 -6.54
CA PHE A 274 24.82 28.87 -5.14
C PHE A 274 25.08 27.58 -4.34
N TYR A 275 26.02 27.65 -3.41
CA TYR A 275 26.25 26.61 -2.42
C TYR A 275 25.53 27.01 -1.13
N GLN A 276 24.77 26.09 -0.54
CA GLN A 276 24.03 26.28 0.71
C GLN A 276 23.11 27.52 0.65
N ALA A 277 22.28 27.63 -0.40
CA ALA A 277 21.21 28.63 -0.35
C ALA A 277 20.18 28.24 0.72
N PHE A 278 19.83 26.95 0.71
CA PHE A 278 19.14 26.22 1.76
C PHE A 278 20.09 25.16 2.32
N ASP A 279 19.88 24.75 3.58
CA ASP A 279 20.53 23.55 4.12
C ASP A 279 19.88 22.27 3.55
N SER A 280 20.40 21.10 3.91
CA SER A 280 19.89 19.79 3.47
C SER A 280 18.50 19.43 4.02
N SER A 281 17.87 20.32 4.80
CA SER A 281 16.49 20.20 5.26
C SER A 281 15.62 21.38 4.79
N GLY A 282 16.11 22.16 3.82
CA GLY A 282 15.42 23.31 3.22
C GLY A 282 15.33 24.57 4.06
N ASN A 283 15.98 24.65 5.23
CA ASN A 283 16.01 25.89 5.99
C ASN A 283 16.91 26.92 5.30
N ASN A 284 16.59 28.20 5.45
CA ASN A 284 17.40 29.27 4.88
C ASN A 284 18.82 29.30 5.49
N ASP A 285 19.82 28.95 4.70
CA ASP A 285 21.23 29.16 5.05
C ASP A 285 21.72 30.51 4.52
N ALA A 286 22.10 30.59 3.25
CA ALA A 286 22.52 31.83 2.61
C ALA A 286 21.34 32.63 2.01
N HIS A 287 20.19 32.00 1.75
CA HIS A 287 18.99 32.66 1.23
C HIS A 287 18.56 33.86 2.09
N GLU A 288 18.16 34.96 1.43
CA GLU A 288 17.85 36.25 2.05
C GLU A 288 19.02 36.90 2.79
N THR A 289 20.26 36.50 2.53
CA THR A 289 21.47 37.11 3.08
C THR A 289 22.41 37.59 1.99
N ILE A 290 23.34 38.49 2.35
CA ILE A 290 24.44 38.88 1.43
C ILE A 290 25.49 37.77 1.28
N GLY A 291 25.35 36.65 2.01
CA GLY A 291 26.18 35.46 1.88
C GLY A 291 25.80 34.59 0.68
N LEU A 292 24.65 34.82 0.04
CA LEU A 292 24.26 34.15 -1.19
C LEU A 292 25.07 34.70 -2.36
N VAL A 293 26.17 34.02 -2.70
CA VAL A 293 27.12 34.45 -3.74
C VAL A 293 26.98 33.58 -4.98
N ASP A 294 26.81 34.22 -6.13
CA ASP A 294 26.80 33.56 -7.44
C ASP A 294 28.20 33.06 -7.80
N LEU A 295 28.38 31.74 -7.79
CA LEU A 295 29.67 31.08 -7.98
C LEU A 295 30.08 30.98 -9.46
N VAL A 296 29.17 31.19 -10.42
CA VAL A 296 29.44 30.99 -11.86
C VAL A 296 30.71 31.73 -12.36
N PRO A 297 30.99 33.00 -11.97
CA PRO A 297 32.22 33.69 -12.36
C PRO A 297 33.50 33.11 -11.72
N HIS A 298 33.36 32.32 -10.65
CA HIS A 298 34.45 31.80 -9.83
C HIS A 298 34.74 30.32 -10.10
N LEU A 299 33.78 29.56 -10.63
CA LEU A 299 33.88 28.12 -10.96
C LEU A 299 35.21 27.72 -11.65
N PRO A 300 35.70 28.41 -12.71
CA PRO A 300 36.98 28.05 -13.33
C PRO A 300 38.19 28.13 -12.39
N ASN A 301 38.18 29.09 -11.46
CA ASN A 301 39.26 29.21 -10.48
C ASN A 301 39.13 28.17 -9.36
N LEU A 302 37.92 27.70 -9.07
CA LEU A 302 37.64 26.60 -8.15
C LEU A 302 37.98 25.22 -8.73
N GLY A 303 38.28 25.14 -10.03
CA GLY A 303 38.65 23.90 -10.71
C GLY A 303 37.46 23.17 -11.32
N PHE A 304 36.29 23.82 -11.43
CA PHE A 304 35.20 23.34 -12.27
C PHE A 304 35.49 23.76 -13.71
N GLU A 305 35.43 22.81 -14.63
CA GLU A 305 35.63 23.08 -16.05
C GLU A 305 34.28 23.38 -16.70
N ASP A 306 33.59 22.33 -17.11
CA ASP A 306 32.28 22.39 -17.77
C ASP A 306 31.11 22.12 -16.82
N ASN A 307 31.38 21.47 -15.69
CA ASN A 307 30.45 21.17 -14.61
C ASN A 307 30.23 22.39 -13.66
N GLY A 308 29.40 22.21 -12.63
CA GLY A 308 28.99 23.26 -11.69
C GLY A 308 27.94 24.24 -12.23
N LYS A 309 27.40 23.98 -13.43
CA LYS A 309 26.35 24.80 -14.07
C LYS A 309 25.25 23.90 -14.63
N LEU A 310 24.02 24.20 -14.25
CA LEU A 310 22.84 23.51 -14.74
C LEU A 310 21.91 24.48 -15.48
N THR A 311 21.43 24.07 -16.65
CA THR A 311 20.43 24.81 -17.44
C THR A 311 19.26 23.92 -17.80
N MET A 312 18.07 24.49 -17.88
CA MET A 312 16.86 23.79 -18.32
C MET A 312 16.15 24.55 -19.43
N THR A 313 15.64 23.82 -20.41
CA THR A 313 14.64 24.28 -21.36
C THR A 313 13.33 23.59 -21.02
N LEU A 314 12.45 24.29 -20.29
CA LEU A 314 11.18 23.74 -19.82
C LEU A 314 10.22 23.34 -20.96
N GLY A 315 10.28 24.07 -22.08
CA GLY A 315 9.31 23.90 -23.17
C GLY A 315 7.90 24.32 -22.72
N ASN A 316 6.87 23.76 -23.38
CA ASN A 316 5.48 23.83 -22.92
C ASN A 316 5.09 22.51 -22.24
N ILE A 317 6.05 21.81 -21.62
CA ILE A 317 5.80 20.49 -21.01
C ILE A 317 6.23 20.40 -19.54
N MET A 318 7.34 21.02 -19.14
CA MET A 318 7.84 20.94 -17.77
C MET A 318 7.50 22.20 -16.98
N GLU A 319 7.34 22.02 -15.69
CA GLU A 319 7.25 23.09 -14.70
C GLU A 319 8.25 22.87 -13.56
N LEU A 320 8.47 23.94 -12.77
CA LEU A 320 9.33 23.88 -11.59
C LEU A 320 8.44 24.02 -10.36
N LYS A 321 8.56 23.06 -9.46
CA LYS A 321 7.81 22.94 -8.21
C LYS A 321 8.70 23.33 -7.02
N THR A 322 8.13 23.21 -5.82
CA THR A 322 8.81 23.35 -4.54
C THR A 322 8.59 22.08 -3.74
N ASN A 323 9.56 21.70 -2.93
CA ASN A 323 9.47 20.58 -1.99
C ASN A 323 10.08 21.02 -0.65
N ASN A 324 10.32 20.11 0.30
CA ASN A 324 10.85 20.49 1.61
C ASN A 324 12.29 21.03 1.53
N ASP A 325 13.12 20.56 0.61
CA ASP A 325 14.51 21.02 0.42
C ASP A 325 14.60 22.36 -0.33
N GLN A 326 13.58 22.67 -1.14
CA GLN A 326 13.40 23.94 -1.83
C GLN A 326 12.01 24.51 -1.53
N PRO A 327 11.80 25.14 -0.36
CA PRO A 327 10.48 25.59 0.07
C PRO A 327 9.95 26.82 -0.71
N VAL A 328 10.78 27.43 -1.56
CA VAL A 328 10.42 28.62 -2.35
C VAL A 328 10.97 28.51 -3.77
N SER A 329 10.24 29.06 -4.75
CA SER A 329 10.63 29.03 -6.18
C SER A 329 11.65 30.09 -6.61
N ARG A 330 12.26 30.80 -5.65
CA ARG A 330 13.27 31.84 -5.91
C ARG A 330 14.25 32.00 -4.75
N VAL A 331 15.49 32.37 -5.08
CA VAL A 331 16.48 32.83 -4.09
C VAL A 331 16.82 34.31 -4.26
N ASN A 332 17.21 34.99 -3.18
CA ASN A 332 17.64 36.39 -3.21
C ASN A 332 18.82 36.67 -2.28
N ASP A 333 19.68 37.61 -2.67
CA ASP A 333 20.87 38.04 -1.93
C ASP A 333 20.67 39.36 -1.14
N LYS A 334 19.41 39.70 -0.81
CA LYS A 334 18.89 41.02 -0.37
C LYS A 334 18.92 42.14 -1.42
N THR A 335 19.51 41.93 -2.59
CA THR A 335 19.63 42.97 -3.62
C THR A 335 19.04 42.57 -4.97
N LYS A 336 19.05 41.27 -5.28
CA LYS A 336 18.61 40.70 -6.54
C LYS A 336 17.95 39.35 -6.32
N ASP A 337 16.82 39.17 -6.99
CA ASP A 337 16.11 37.90 -7.04
C ASP A 337 16.58 37.04 -8.23
N SER A 338 16.62 35.73 -8.00
CA SER A 338 16.83 34.68 -8.99
C SER A 338 15.64 33.73 -8.92
N SER A 339 14.75 33.83 -9.91
CA SER A 339 13.57 32.96 -10.09
C SER A 339 13.85 31.81 -11.04
N GLN A 340 13.09 30.72 -10.95
CA GLN A 340 13.31 29.47 -11.69
C GLN A 340 14.59 28.79 -11.21
N ILE A 341 14.49 28.22 -10.02
CA ILE A 341 15.58 27.53 -9.36
C ILE A 341 15.26 26.05 -9.22
N ILE A 342 16.32 25.25 -9.15
CA ILE A 342 16.26 23.89 -8.63
C ILE A 342 17.36 23.76 -7.58
N THR A 343 17.09 23.04 -6.50
CA THR A 343 18.06 22.71 -5.47
C THR A 343 18.27 21.22 -5.54
N LEU A 344 19.53 20.81 -5.64
CA LEU A 344 19.91 19.42 -5.59
C LEU A 344 20.64 19.18 -4.26
N VAL A 345 20.17 18.19 -3.51
CA VAL A 345 20.73 17.81 -2.21
C VAL A 345 21.42 16.47 -2.35
N GLU A 346 22.59 16.35 -1.75
CA GLU A 346 23.36 15.11 -1.70
C GLU A 346 22.57 14.03 -0.95
N GLN A 347 22.46 12.82 -1.52
CA GLN A 347 21.61 11.76 -0.97
C GLN A 347 22.14 11.21 0.35
N GLU A 348 23.47 11.13 0.48
CA GLU A 348 24.16 10.78 1.71
C GLU A 348 25.43 11.63 1.85
N PRO A 349 25.92 11.90 3.07
CA PRO A 349 27.14 12.65 3.26
C PRO A 349 28.29 12.01 2.50
N ASN A 350 28.96 12.81 1.68
CA ASN A 350 30.12 12.39 0.90
C ASN A 350 29.85 11.33 -0.19
N SER A 351 28.59 11.17 -0.64
CA SER A 351 28.27 10.30 -1.77
C SER A 351 28.68 10.89 -3.12
N GLY A 352 28.61 12.22 -3.30
CA GLY A 352 28.74 12.86 -4.62
C GLY A 352 27.54 12.65 -5.54
N ILE A 353 26.43 12.12 -5.02
CA ILE A 353 25.18 11.83 -5.74
C ILE A 353 24.11 12.77 -5.21
N PHE A 354 23.49 13.55 -6.09
CA PHE A 354 22.54 14.61 -5.74
C PHE A 354 21.17 14.35 -6.37
N SER A 355 20.11 14.54 -5.62
CA SER A 355 18.72 14.37 -6.07
C SER A 355 17.98 15.70 -6.20
N SER A 356 17.00 15.75 -7.11
CA SER A 356 15.99 16.82 -7.16
C SER A 356 14.79 16.58 -6.24
N SER A 357 14.72 15.41 -5.59
CA SER A 357 13.68 15.06 -4.63
C SER A 357 14.10 15.26 -3.19
N ASP A 358 13.12 15.46 -2.30
CA ASP A 358 13.32 15.52 -0.86
C ASP A 358 13.09 14.17 -0.19
N SER A 359 13.15 14.14 1.15
CA SER A 359 12.90 12.93 1.95
C SER A 359 11.43 12.48 2.01
N SER A 360 10.53 13.17 1.32
CA SER A 360 9.11 12.81 1.18
C SER A 360 8.76 12.44 -0.26
N ASP A 361 9.79 12.10 -1.05
CA ASP A 361 9.68 11.64 -2.42
C ASP A 361 8.98 12.66 -3.34
N GLN A 362 9.17 13.96 -3.07
CA GLN A 362 8.65 15.04 -3.92
C GLN A 362 9.77 15.73 -4.69
N SER A 363 9.64 15.79 -6.01
CA SER A 363 10.59 16.44 -6.90
C SER A 363 10.28 17.93 -7.11
N VAL A 364 11.34 18.74 -7.26
CA VAL A 364 11.22 20.14 -7.70
C VAL A 364 10.94 20.31 -9.20
N ILE A 365 10.78 19.21 -9.96
CA ILE A 365 10.53 19.20 -11.40
C ILE A 365 9.29 18.36 -11.69
N GLY A 366 8.35 18.88 -12.47
CA GLY A 366 7.14 18.15 -12.88
C GLY A 366 6.72 18.41 -14.33
N ILE A 367 5.72 17.66 -14.77
CA ILE A 367 5.06 17.78 -16.07
C ILE A 367 3.72 18.49 -15.90
N LEU A 368 3.43 19.39 -16.84
CA LEU A 368 2.16 20.13 -16.87
C LEU A 368 0.96 19.19 -17.08
N ASP A 369 -0.20 19.60 -16.56
CA ASP A 369 -1.49 18.90 -16.73
C ASP A 369 -2.01 18.90 -18.17
N ASP A 370 -1.53 19.82 -19.01
CA ASP A 370 -1.87 19.97 -20.43
C ASP A 370 -0.68 19.70 -21.38
N ALA A 371 0.35 19.00 -20.87
CA ALA A 371 1.61 18.83 -21.57
C ALA A 371 1.43 18.08 -22.92
N PRO A 372 1.73 18.71 -24.06
CA PRO A 372 1.50 18.09 -25.37
C PRO A 372 2.41 16.90 -25.59
N ARG A 373 1.81 15.75 -25.91
CA ARG A 373 2.51 14.51 -26.26
C ARG A 373 3.61 14.68 -27.32
N GLY A 374 4.72 13.98 -27.12
CA GLY A 374 5.83 13.86 -28.06
C GLY A 374 6.68 15.12 -28.14
N GLN A 375 6.53 16.05 -27.19
CA GLN A 375 7.40 17.19 -27.02
C GLN A 375 8.44 16.92 -25.94
N THR A 376 9.48 17.77 -25.92
CA THR A 376 10.63 17.56 -25.05
C THR A 376 11.01 18.81 -24.30
N GLY A 377 11.25 18.64 -23.02
CA GLY A 377 12.07 19.49 -22.19
C GLY A 377 13.52 19.03 -22.26
N GLN A 378 14.46 19.88 -21.84
CA GLN A 378 15.88 19.49 -21.79
C GLN A 378 16.52 19.97 -20.50
N ILE A 379 17.33 19.09 -19.91
CA ILE A 379 18.22 19.39 -18.78
C ILE A 379 19.64 19.27 -19.29
N THR A 380 20.51 20.20 -18.93
CA THR A 380 21.92 20.20 -19.40
C THR A 380 22.85 20.53 -18.25
N TYR A 381 23.84 19.65 -18.05
CA TYR A 381 24.92 19.75 -17.08
C TYR A 381 26.20 19.20 -17.72
N ASN A 382 27.36 19.77 -17.41
CA ASN A 382 28.65 19.32 -17.94
C ASN A 382 28.70 19.19 -19.49
N LYS A 383 28.02 20.09 -20.21
CA LYS A 383 27.80 20.06 -21.68
C LYS A 383 27.05 18.83 -22.22
N GLU A 384 26.54 17.95 -21.37
CA GLU A 384 25.67 16.85 -21.75
C GLU A 384 24.20 17.24 -21.52
N SER A 385 23.33 16.83 -22.43
CA SER A 385 21.91 17.14 -22.39
C SER A 385 21.09 15.86 -22.37
N ILE A 386 20.15 15.77 -21.43
CA ILE A 386 19.12 14.74 -21.38
C ILE A 386 17.76 15.36 -21.72
N SER A 387 16.90 14.60 -22.42
CA SER A 387 15.56 15.06 -22.82
C SER A 387 14.53 14.45 -21.89
N VAL A 388 13.63 15.28 -21.37
CA VAL A 388 12.40 14.84 -20.71
C VAL A 388 11.32 14.80 -21.79
N VAL A 389 10.77 13.63 -22.08
CA VAL A 389 9.85 13.42 -23.21
C VAL A 389 8.46 13.09 -22.65
N THR A 390 7.44 13.83 -23.06
CA THR A 390 6.06 13.53 -22.68
C THR A 390 5.40 12.55 -23.63
N GLY A 391 4.51 11.72 -23.11
CA GLY A 391 3.60 10.92 -23.92
C GLY A 391 2.74 10.00 -23.10
N PHE A 392 1.95 9.22 -23.82
CA PHE A 392 1.02 8.24 -23.26
C PHE A 392 1.57 6.84 -23.50
N SER A 393 1.27 5.96 -22.58
CA SER A 393 1.55 4.54 -22.58
C SER A 393 0.22 3.83 -22.71
N THR A 394 0.15 2.81 -23.56
CA THR A 394 -1.04 1.98 -23.53
C THR A 394 -1.03 1.21 -22.20
N ALA A 395 -2.12 1.22 -21.44
CA ALA A 395 -2.37 0.18 -20.43
C ALA A 395 -2.23 -1.21 -21.09
N SER A 396 -1.06 -1.85 -20.95
CA SER A 396 -0.60 -2.88 -21.90
C SER A 396 -0.33 -4.24 -21.28
N VAL A 397 -0.65 -5.28 -22.05
CA VAL A 397 -0.46 -6.69 -21.72
C VAL A 397 1.02 -6.92 -21.41
N SER A 398 1.30 -7.48 -20.24
CA SER A 398 2.64 -7.93 -19.86
C SER A 398 3.28 -8.79 -20.97
N PHE A 399 4.61 -8.75 -21.08
CA PHE A 399 5.38 -9.50 -22.08
C PHE A 399 5.14 -11.04 -22.07
N ASP A 400 4.51 -11.57 -21.03
CA ASP A 400 4.14 -12.98 -20.87
C ASP A 400 2.72 -13.34 -21.37
N GLY A 401 1.89 -12.36 -21.75
CA GLY A 401 0.58 -12.60 -22.35
C GLY A 401 -0.57 -12.82 -21.37
N GLU A 402 -0.41 -12.47 -20.10
CA GLU A 402 -1.54 -12.40 -19.14
C GLU A 402 -2.26 -11.03 -19.24
N PRO A 403 -3.61 -10.96 -19.11
CA PRO A 403 -4.36 -9.72 -19.29
C PRO A 403 -4.01 -8.65 -18.24
N VAL A 404 -4.13 -7.38 -18.63
CA VAL A 404 -3.74 -6.17 -17.87
C VAL A 404 -4.70 -5.82 -16.76
N LEU A 405 -5.99 -6.03 -17.02
CA LEU A 405 -7.07 -5.91 -16.07
C LEU A 405 -7.61 -7.32 -15.88
N THR A 406 -7.43 -7.89 -14.70
CA THR A 406 -7.90 -9.25 -14.40
C THR A 406 -8.68 -9.27 -13.11
N ILE A 407 -9.84 -9.91 -13.12
CA ILE A 407 -10.48 -10.38 -11.90
C ILE A 407 -10.14 -11.86 -11.80
N SER A 408 -9.24 -12.23 -10.89
CA SER A 408 -8.72 -13.60 -10.75
C SER A 408 -7.86 -14.09 -11.94
N THR A 409 -7.07 -15.13 -11.67
CA THR A 409 -6.31 -15.89 -12.70
C THR A 409 -7.02 -17.18 -13.15
N ASP A 410 -8.23 -17.44 -12.63
CA ASP A 410 -9.00 -18.68 -12.83
C ASP A 410 -10.36 -18.44 -13.54
N ASP A 411 -10.81 -19.42 -14.33
CA ASP A 411 -12.01 -19.36 -15.21
C ASP A 411 -13.39 -19.27 -14.49
N SER A 412 -13.48 -19.35 -13.15
CA SER A 412 -14.79 -19.28 -12.46
C SER A 412 -14.73 -18.67 -11.08
N LEU A 413 -15.45 -17.56 -10.89
CA LEU A 413 -15.62 -16.91 -9.59
C LEU A 413 -16.59 -17.71 -8.71
N ARG A 414 -16.43 -17.57 -7.39
CA ARG A 414 -17.25 -18.23 -6.35
C ARG A 414 -17.74 -17.25 -5.30
N PRO A 415 -18.96 -17.42 -4.78
CA PRO A 415 -19.51 -16.50 -3.78
C PRO A 415 -18.73 -16.61 -2.47
N GLY A 416 -18.62 -15.48 -1.76
CA GLY A 416 -17.90 -15.38 -0.50
C GLY A 416 -16.43 -15.74 -0.63
N THR A 417 -15.79 -15.41 -1.76
CA THR A 417 -14.36 -15.65 -2.02
C THR A 417 -13.76 -14.38 -2.59
N GLU A 418 -12.58 -14.02 -2.09
CA GLU A 418 -11.84 -12.83 -2.49
C GLU A 418 -10.89 -13.15 -3.66
N TYR A 419 -10.81 -12.23 -4.63
CA TYR A 419 -9.98 -12.32 -5.82
C TYR A 419 -9.19 -11.04 -6.03
N PRO A 420 -7.91 -11.11 -6.44
CA PRO A 420 -7.15 -9.92 -6.77
C PRO A 420 -7.67 -9.29 -8.06
N VAL A 421 -7.66 -7.96 -8.08
CA VAL A 421 -7.83 -7.11 -9.24
C VAL A 421 -6.50 -6.43 -9.51
N LEU A 422 -5.92 -6.71 -10.67
CA LEU A 422 -4.64 -6.13 -11.10
C LEU A 422 -4.88 -5.22 -12.29
N LEU A 423 -4.22 -4.06 -12.32
CA LEU A 423 -4.18 -3.11 -13.43
C LEU A 423 -2.74 -2.70 -13.70
N SER A 424 -2.23 -2.79 -14.93
CA SER A 424 -0.94 -2.19 -15.31
C SER A 424 -1.11 -0.99 -16.22
N ASP A 425 -0.79 0.20 -15.71
CA ASP A 425 -0.85 1.46 -16.44
C ASP A 425 0.24 2.46 -16.00
N PRO A 426 1.32 2.62 -16.78
CA PRO A 426 2.36 3.61 -16.51
C PRO A 426 1.89 5.06 -16.54
N ASP A 427 0.74 5.37 -17.16
CA ASP A 427 0.23 6.74 -17.25
C ASP A 427 -0.41 7.20 -15.93
N GLN A 428 -0.82 6.25 -15.08
CA GLN A 428 -1.37 6.52 -13.76
C GLN A 428 -0.33 6.56 -12.63
N ASN A 429 0.92 6.17 -12.93
CA ASN A 429 2.08 6.31 -12.04
C ASN A 429 2.66 7.71 -12.25
N LEU A 430 2.29 8.65 -11.38
CA LEU A 430 2.65 10.05 -11.45
C LEU A 430 3.91 10.35 -10.63
N ASN A 431 4.16 9.59 -9.55
CA ASN A 431 5.34 9.73 -8.70
C ASN A 431 6.11 8.40 -8.68
N SER A 432 7.33 8.35 -9.24
CA SER A 432 8.17 7.15 -9.20
C SER A 432 8.89 6.92 -7.86
N GLY A 433 8.91 7.92 -6.98
CA GLY A 433 9.53 7.82 -5.67
C GLY A 433 8.59 7.28 -4.59
N ALA A 434 7.28 7.15 -4.87
CA ALA A 434 6.28 6.69 -3.91
C ALA A 434 5.20 5.87 -4.62
N ARG A 435 4.43 5.07 -3.87
CA ARG A 435 3.26 4.37 -4.40
C ARG A 435 2.14 5.37 -4.72
N ASP A 436 1.58 5.26 -5.92
CA ASP A 436 0.41 6.03 -6.34
C ASP A 436 -0.90 5.27 -6.06
N ASP A 437 -1.93 6.02 -5.67
CA ASP A 437 -3.29 5.51 -5.47
C ASP A 437 -4.24 5.98 -6.58
N LEU A 438 -5.07 5.07 -7.09
CA LEU A 438 -6.17 5.39 -8.02
C LEU A 438 -7.44 5.73 -7.26
N ASP A 439 -7.36 6.75 -6.40
CA ASP A 439 -8.49 7.22 -5.61
C ASP A 439 -9.54 7.90 -6.48
N VAL A 440 -10.82 7.67 -6.19
CA VAL A 440 -11.94 8.35 -6.87
C VAL A 440 -11.88 9.86 -6.69
N PHE A 441 -11.27 10.34 -5.60
CA PHE A 441 -11.11 11.77 -5.31
C PHE A 441 -9.81 12.38 -5.86
N ARG A 442 -9.00 11.63 -6.62
CA ARG A 442 -7.87 12.14 -7.40
C ARG A 442 -8.34 12.53 -8.81
N ASP A 443 -8.23 13.80 -9.19
CA ASP A 443 -8.82 14.32 -10.44
C ASP A 443 -8.16 13.83 -11.74
N SER A 444 -6.94 13.30 -11.65
CA SER A 444 -6.20 12.64 -12.73
C SER A 444 -6.42 11.13 -12.79
N ALA A 445 -7.07 10.52 -11.77
CA ALA A 445 -7.28 9.09 -11.72
C ALA A 445 -8.29 8.62 -12.76
N ILE A 446 -7.98 7.50 -13.43
CA ILE A 446 -8.93 6.73 -14.22
C ILE A 446 -9.33 5.53 -13.38
N ILE A 447 -10.63 5.29 -13.21
CA ILE A 447 -11.12 4.36 -12.20
C ILE A 447 -11.71 3.10 -12.85
N PRO A 448 -11.11 1.91 -12.64
CA PRO A 448 -11.70 0.66 -13.08
C PRO A 448 -13.10 0.49 -12.49
N THR A 449 -14.05 0.08 -13.32
CA THR A 449 -15.46 0.10 -12.94
C THR A 449 -16.19 -1.16 -13.38
N ILE A 450 -17.06 -1.69 -12.50
CA ILE A 450 -18.06 -2.73 -12.81
C ILE A 450 -19.45 -2.10 -12.78
N THR A 451 -20.24 -2.32 -13.84
CA THR A 451 -21.64 -1.89 -13.89
C THR A 451 -22.56 -3.10 -14.06
N ILE A 452 -23.60 -3.19 -13.23
CA ILE A 452 -24.64 -4.21 -13.30
C ILE A 452 -26.00 -3.52 -13.52
N GLY A 453 -26.74 -3.96 -14.53
CA GLY A 453 -28.00 -3.33 -14.91
C GLY A 453 -27.81 -1.93 -15.47
N ASP A 454 -28.79 -1.06 -15.23
CA ASP A 454 -28.82 0.32 -15.74
C ASP A 454 -28.96 1.32 -14.56
N PRO A 455 -27.94 1.48 -13.70
CA PRO A 455 -27.98 2.46 -12.62
C PRO A 455 -28.09 3.89 -13.15
N THR A 456 -28.59 4.79 -12.32
CA THR A 456 -28.58 6.21 -12.62
C THR A 456 -27.37 6.85 -11.93
N THR A 457 -26.47 7.43 -12.72
CA THR A 457 -25.18 7.99 -12.29
C THR A 457 -25.07 9.47 -12.68
N LEU A 458 -23.88 10.05 -12.53
CA LEU A 458 -23.56 11.41 -12.98
C LEU A 458 -23.08 11.51 -14.44
N GLU A 459 -23.12 10.43 -15.25
CA GLU A 459 -22.63 10.40 -16.66
C GLU A 459 -23.04 11.64 -17.48
N HIS A 460 -24.29 12.08 -17.31
CA HIS A 460 -24.91 13.16 -18.07
C HIS A 460 -25.01 14.49 -17.29
N ALA A 461 -24.39 14.57 -16.11
CA ALA A 461 -24.48 15.71 -15.23
C ALA A 461 -23.81 16.96 -15.81
N HIS A 462 -24.43 18.11 -15.58
CA HIS A 462 -23.94 19.41 -16.02
C HIS A 462 -24.61 20.53 -15.20
N SER A 463 -24.22 21.79 -15.48
CA SER A 463 -24.81 22.97 -14.82
C SER A 463 -24.74 22.88 -13.30
N VAL A 464 -23.53 22.72 -12.78
CA VAL A 464 -23.23 22.73 -11.35
C VAL A 464 -23.23 24.19 -10.86
N GLU A 465 -23.99 24.47 -9.80
CA GLU A 465 -24.08 25.81 -9.20
C GLU A 465 -23.90 25.76 -7.68
N PHE A 466 -23.11 26.71 -7.16
CA PHE A 466 -22.89 26.91 -5.72
C PHE A 466 -23.82 28.00 -5.17
N HIS A 467 -24.53 27.72 -4.08
CA HIS A 467 -25.55 28.62 -3.50
C HIS A 467 -25.19 29.06 -2.08
N SER A 468 -25.32 30.36 -1.81
CA SER A 468 -24.91 30.97 -0.54
C SER A 468 -25.95 30.94 0.59
N THR A 469 -27.13 30.36 0.36
CA THR A 469 -28.18 30.29 1.39
C THR A 469 -29.02 29.02 1.27
N SER A 470 -29.22 28.30 2.36
CA SER A 470 -30.16 27.20 2.56
C SER A 470 -31.44 27.68 3.29
N PRO A 471 -32.62 27.04 3.11
CA PRO A 471 -32.95 25.98 2.15
C PRO A 471 -33.57 26.54 0.85
N LYS A 472 -33.51 27.87 0.67
CA LYS A 472 -34.02 28.52 -0.54
C LYS A 472 -32.91 28.55 -1.56
N ILE A 473 -33.15 28.12 -2.79
CA ILE A 473 -32.16 28.21 -3.86
C ILE A 473 -32.24 29.59 -4.54
N PRO A 474 -31.36 30.57 -4.21
CA PRO A 474 -31.23 31.82 -4.98
C PRO A 474 -30.49 31.54 -6.30
N ASN A 475 -30.12 32.59 -7.03
CA ASN A 475 -29.11 32.46 -8.08
C ASN A 475 -27.81 31.86 -7.45
N GLY A 476 -27.22 30.86 -8.09
CA GLY A 476 -25.92 30.33 -7.70
C GLY A 476 -24.80 30.88 -8.57
N ASP A 477 -23.57 30.57 -8.18
CA ASP A 477 -22.38 30.79 -8.98
C ASP A 477 -22.11 29.50 -9.79
N ASP A 478 -22.06 29.63 -11.12
CA ASP A 478 -21.80 28.51 -12.02
C ASP A 478 -20.36 27.99 -11.84
N ALA A 479 -20.19 26.67 -11.75
CA ALA A 479 -18.89 26.01 -11.83
C ALA A 479 -18.73 25.29 -13.18
N ASN A 480 -17.51 25.30 -13.71
CA ASN A 480 -17.16 24.42 -14.83
C ASN A 480 -17.29 22.96 -14.36
N SER A 481 -17.77 22.07 -15.23
CA SER A 481 -17.91 20.66 -14.89
C SER A 481 -17.83 19.76 -16.12
N SER A 482 -17.33 18.55 -15.93
CA SER A 482 -17.22 17.52 -16.97
C SER A 482 -17.15 16.13 -16.37
N VAL A 483 -17.55 15.12 -17.15
CA VAL A 483 -17.33 13.70 -16.86
C VAL A 483 -16.34 13.18 -17.91
N PRO A 484 -15.03 13.20 -17.63
CA PRO A 484 -14.00 12.84 -18.62
C PRO A 484 -13.94 11.33 -18.88
N ASP A 485 -14.14 10.51 -17.84
CA ASP A 485 -14.22 9.06 -17.94
C ASP A 485 -15.68 8.60 -17.83
N THR A 486 -16.26 8.22 -18.97
CA THR A 486 -17.64 7.72 -19.05
C THR A 486 -17.79 6.27 -18.60
N ASN A 487 -16.72 5.58 -18.19
CA ASN A 487 -16.86 4.27 -17.56
C ASN A 487 -17.18 4.42 -16.07
N SER A 488 -16.47 5.31 -15.38
CA SER A 488 -16.63 5.54 -13.94
C SER A 488 -17.69 6.59 -13.62
N ASP A 489 -18.13 7.40 -14.58
CA ASP A 489 -19.18 8.42 -14.39
C ASP A 489 -18.88 9.42 -13.25
N VAL A 490 -17.60 9.65 -12.96
CA VAL A 490 -17.15 10.60 -11.95
C VAL A 490 -17.29 12.02 -12.49
N LEU A 491 -18.02 12.89 -11.77
CA LEU A 491 -18.18 14.29 -12.14
C LEU A 491 -17.01 15.10 -11.59
N LEU A 492 -16.21 15.68 -12.48
CA LEU A 492 -15.21 16.67 -12.11
C LEU A 492 -15.84 18.06 -12.08
N ILE A 493 -15.79 18.72 -10.92
CA ILE A 493 -16.17 20.13 -10.75
C ILE A 493 -14.89 20.97 -10.71
N ASP A 494 -14.78 21.97 -11.59
CA ASP A 494 -13.69 22.94 -11.58
C ASP A 494 -14.19 24.24 -10.91
N PRO A 495 -13.78 24.51 -9.65
CA PRO A 495 -14.23 25.67 -8.90
C PRO A 495 -13.51 26.97 -9.29
N SER A 496 -12.57 26.96 -10.25
CA SER A 496 -11.73 28.12 -10.59
C SER A 496 -12.50 29.37 -11.05
N ASN A 497 -13.74 29.20 -11.52
CA ASN A 497 -14.63 30.29 -11.94
C ASN A 497 -15.74 30.61 -10.92
N VAL A 498 -15.78 29.93 -9.79
CA VAL A 498 -16.68 30.18 -8.66
C VAL A 498 -16.11 31.34 -7.82
N SER A 499 -16.98 32.18 -7.24
CA SER A 499 -16.49 33.31 -6.45
C SER A 499 -15.88 32.85 -5.13
N ASP A 500 -14.84 33.55 -4.65
CA ASP A 500 -14.30 33.36 -3.30
C ASP A 500 -15.37 33.69 -2.23
N ALA A 501 -16.06 32.68 -1.72
CA ALA A 501 -17.16 32.81 -0.76
C ALA A 501 -17.42 31.50 0.00
N SER A 502 -18.32 31.58 0.98
CA SER A 502 -18.90 30.42 1.64
C SER A 502 -20.26 30.09 1.03
N TYR A 503 -20.51 28.81 0.79
CA TYR A 503 -21.70 28.27 0.18
C TYR A 503 -22.35 27.23 1.09
N GLU A 504 -23.68 27.21 1.11
CA GLU A 504 -24.50 26.32 1.94
C GLU A 504 -25.08 25.15 1.12
N MET A 505 -25.12 25.26 -0.22
CA MET A 505 -25.63 24.19 -1.09
C MET A 505 -24.90 24.12 -2.43
N ILE A 506 -24.92 22.94 -3.04
CA ILE A 506 -24.56 22.69 -4.44
C ILE A 506 -25.80 22.13 -5.17
N SER A 507 -26.09 22.63 -6.36
CA SER A 507 -27.10 22.04 -7.25
C SER A 507 -26.48 21.51 -8.53
N ILE A 508 -26.98 20.37 -9.00
CA ILE A 508 -26.46 19.65 -10.16
C ILE A 508 -27.64 19.22 -11.02
N ASN A 509 -27.63 19.56 -12.31
CA ASN A 509 -28.59 18.98 -13.26
C ASN A 509 -28.06 17.61 -13.68
N LEU A 510 -28.80 16.53 -13.34
CA LEU A 510 -28.37 15.17 -13.63
C LEU A 510 -28.41 14.82 -15.13
N GLY A 511 -28.97 15.68 -15.98
CA GLY A 511 -29.08 15.45 -17.42
C GLY A 511 -30.11 14.39 -17.83
N ILE A 512 -30.78 13.78 -16.86
CA ILE A 512 -31.80 12.75 -17.07
C ILE A 512 -33.23 13.29 -16.91
N SER A 513 -34.20 12.49 -17.36
CA SER A 513 -35.62 12.75 -17.14
C SER A 513 -36.13 12.07 -15.87
N ALA A 514 -37.15 12.63 -15.23
CA ALA A 514 -37.83 12.02 -14.09
C ALA A 514 -38.31 10.59 -14.40
N SER A 515 -38.74 10.33 -15.64
CA SER A 515 -39.14 8.98 -16.07
C SER A 515 -37.97 8.00 -16.15
N SER A 516 -36.77 8.47 -16.50
CA SER A 516 -35.55 7.65 -16.52
C SER A 516 -35.14 7.26 -15.09
N LEU A 517 -35.15 8.23 -14.16
CA LEU A 517 -34.90 7.95 -12.75
C LEU A 517 -35.96 7.01 -12.16
N THR A 518 -37.24 7.24 -12.45
CA THR A 518 -38.31 6.37 -11.94
C THR A 518 -38.15 4.93 -12.44
N SER A 519 -37.62 4.72 -13.65
CA SER A 519 -37.40 3.36 -14.18
C SER A 519 -36.19 2.63 -13.63
N SER A 520 -35.23 3.33 -13.01
CA SER A 520 -34.10 2.69 -12.32
C SER A 520 -34.42 2.35 -10.87
N LEU A 521 -35.42 3.00 -10.27
CA LEU A 521 -35.90 2.76 -8.92
C LEU A 521 -37.01 1.69 -8.86
N ILE A 522 -37.11 1.02 -7.72
CA ILE A 522 -38.12 -0.01 -7.42
C ILE A 522 -39.17 0.59 -6.48
N ASP A 523 -40.40 0.78 -6.98
CA ASP A 523 -41.54 1.23 -6.18
C ASP A 523 -42.23 0.04 -5.49
N SER A 524 -41.94 -0.16 -4.20
CA SER A 524 -42.50 -1.23 -3.38
C SER A 524 -44.00 -1.08 -3.08
N SER A 525 -44.60 0.09 -3.36
CA SER A 525 -46.05 0.30 -3.28
C SER A 525 -46.80 -0.30 -4.48
N ALA A 526 -46.10 -0.55 -5.58
CA ALA A 526 -46.65 -1.15 -6.79
C ALA A 526 -46.95 -2.65 -6.61
N SER A 527 -47.94 -3.15 -7.35
CA SER A 527 -48.31 -4.56 -7.29
C SER A 527 -47.23 -5.45 -7.92
N ASN A 528 -46.86 -6.54 -7.23
CA ASN A 528 -45.82 -7.50 -7.65
C ASN A 528 -44.42 -6.89 -7.77
N THR A 529 -44.14 -5.88 -6.96
CA THR A 529 -42.83 -5.23 -6.87
C THR A 529 -42.41 -5.24 -5.41
N ASN A 530 -41.15 -5.62 -5.15
CA ASN A 530 -40.57 -5.61 -3.82
C ASN A 530 -39.06 -5.46 -3.93
N GLY A 531 -38.50 -4.40 -3.36
CA GLY A 531 -37.08 -4.09 -3.46
C GLY A 531 -36.71 -2.91 -2.58
N THR A 532 -35.44 -2.55 -2.63
CA THR A 532 -34.87 -1.42 -1.89
C THR A 532 -34.08 -0.54 -2.86
N ASN A 533 -33.99 0.75 -2.55
CA ASN A 533 -33.28 1.74 -3.35
C ASN A 533 -32.25 2.45 -2.47
N TRP A 534 -31.12 2.81 -3.04
CA TRP A 534 -29.97 3.30 -2.28
C TRP A 534 -29.25 4.42 -3.02
N ILE A 535 -28.57 5.28 -2.27
CA ILE A 535 -27.66 6.32 -2.74
C ILE A 535 -26.24 5.85 -2.45
N ASN A 536 -25.43 5.73 -3.50
CA ASN A 536 -23.99 5.58 -3.39
C ASN A 536 -23.34 6.94 -3.67
N TYR A 537 -22.51 7.47 -2.77
CA TYR A 537 -21.92 8.79 -2.95
C TYR A 537 -20.47 8.88 -2.47
N ASP A 538 -19.73 9.77 -3.10
CA ASP A 538 -18.39 10.19 -2.71
C ASP A 538 -18.21 11.69 -2.89
N LEU A 539 -17.89 12.37 -1.79
CA LEU A 539 -17.63 13.80 -1.66
C LEU A 539 -16.29 14.05 -0.97
N ARG A 540 -15.38 13.07 -0.91
CA ARG A 540 -14.06 13.20 -0.24
C ARG A 540 -13.24 14.35 -0.81
N SER A 541 -13.36 14.64 -2.11
CA SER A 541 -12.73 15.82 -2.72
C SER A 541 -13.20 17.15 -2.10
N LEU A 542 -14.47 17.25 -1.68
CA LEU A 542 -14.99 18.45 -1.02
C LEU A 542 -14.47 18.58 0.42
N GLU A 543 -14.31 17.45 1.12
CA GLU A 543 -13.68 17.41 2.45
C GLU A 543 -12.21 17.85 2.37
N ASN A 544 -11.46 17.27 1.42
CA ASN A 544 -10.02 17.52 1.27
C ASN A 544 -9.71 18.94 0.79
N GLU A 545 -10.45 19.45 -0.20
CA GLU A 545 -10.13 20.72 -0.87
C GLU A 545 -10.92 21.92 -0.32
N LEU A 546 -12.14 21.71 0.19
CA LEU A 546 -13.03 22.81 0.64
C LEU A 546 -13.23 22.88 2.16
N GLU A 547 -12.41 22.15 2.92
CA GLU A 547 -12.31 22.17 4.39
C GLU A 547 -13.64 21.83 5.13
N ILE A 548 -14.55 21.07 4.51
CA ILE A 548 -15.70 20.50 5.22
C ILE A 548 -15.23 19.35 6.11
N SER A 549 -15.67 19.31 7.37
CA SER A 549 -15.26 18.27 8.33
C SER A 549 -16.43 17.59 9.04
N ASP A 550 -17.65 18.03 8.79
CA ASP A 550 -18.87 17.44 9.32
C ASP A 550 -19.93 17.41 8.23
N PHE A 551 -20.45 16.22 7.94
CA PHE A 551 -21.53 16.02 6.99
C PHE A 551 -22.85 15.72 7.69
N SER A 552 -22.90 15.63 9.03
CA SER A 552 -24.07 15.12 9.75
C SER A 552 -25.35 15.95 9.55
N SER A 553 -25.23 17.23 9.19
CA SER A 553 -26.33 18.12 8.80
C SER A 553 -26.65 18.12 7.30
N THR A 554 -25.88 17.39 6.50
CA THR A 554 -26.01 17.36 5.04
C THR A 554 -27.25 16.56 4.66
N THR A 555 -28.06 17.13 3.77
CA THR A 555 -29.21 16.46 3.18
C THR A 555 -29.05 16.36 1.66
N PHE A 556 -29.57 15.27 1.10
CA PHE A 556 -29.68 15.10 -0.34
C PHE A 556 -31.14 15.23 -0.76
N ALA A 557 -31.40 16.07 -1.76
CA ALA A 557 -32.76 16.31 -2.21
C ALA A 557 -32.86 16.41 -3.74
N LEU A 558 -34.04 16.07 -4.29
CA LEU A 558 -34.33 16.11 -5.71
C LEU A 558 -35.38 17.15 -6.06
N ALA A 559 -35.08 17.99 -7.05
CA ALA A 559 -36.05 18.90 -7.66
C ALA A 559 -36.36 18.48 -9.11
N PHE A 560 -37.62 18.67 -9.53
CA PHE A 560 -38.12 18.18 -10.82
C PHE A 560 -38.65 19.30 -11.71
N GLY A 561 -38.32 19.22 -13.00
CA GLY A 561 -38.69 20.17 -14.05
C GLY A 561 -37.84 21.43 -14.05
N THR A 562 -37.74 22.10 -12.90
CA THR A 562 -36.83 23.23 -12.66
C THR A 562 -36.18 23.06 -11.29
N ARG A 563 -34.93 23.48 -11.15
CA ARG A 563 -34.19 23.42 -9.88
C ARG A 563 -34.93 24.04 -8.70
N ASP A 564 -35.62 25.16 -8.90
CA ASP A 564 -36.32 25.89 -7.82
C ASP A 564 -37.70 25.29 -7.45
N SER A 565 -38.07 24.13 -8.01
CA SER A 565 -39.28 23.41 -7.65
C SER A 565 -39.23 22.90 -6.19
N PRO A 566 -40.38 22.59 -5.56
CA PRO A 566 -40.39 21.88 -4.29
C PRO A 566 -39.58 20.58 -4.37
N GLN A 567 -38.66 20.42 -3.42
CA GLN A 567 -37.74 19.29 -3.33
C GLN A 567 -38.40 18.07 -2.67
N ILE A 568 -37.91 16.88 -3.00
CA ILE A 568 -38.09 15.64 -2.23
C ILE A 568 -36.74 15.36 -1.56
N VAL A 569 -36.69 15.33 -0.24
CA VAL A 569 -35.47 14.94 0.50
C VAL A 569 -35.39 13.42 0.41
N ILE A 570 -34.23 12.89 0.01
CA ILE A 570 -33.99 11.45 -0.19
C ILE A 570 -32.91 10.89 0.76
N ALA A 571 -32.22 11.79 1.48
CA ALA A 571 -31.41 11.50 2.66
C ALA A 571 -31.61 12.65 3.64
N ASP A 572 -32.09 12.34 4.84
CA ASP A 572 -32.45 13.29 5.88
C ASP A 572 -31.23 13.73 6.72
N ASP A 573 -31.44 14.76 7.55
CA ASP A 573 -30.48 15.21 8.57
C ASP A 573 -30.08 14.05 9.49
N GLY A 574 -28.78 13.74 9.53
CA GLY A 574 -28.20 12.62 10.25
C GLY A 574 -27.98 11.33 9.45
N ASP A 575 -28.50 11.23 8.22
CA ASP A 575 -28.26 10.06 7.35
C ASP A 575 -26.87 10.13 6.70
N VAL A 576 -26.45 11.33 6.28
CA VAL A 576 -25.12 11.57 5.68
C VAL A 576 -24.10 11.76 6.80
N THR A 577 -23.44 10.69 7.24
CA THR A 577 -22.53 10.76 8.39
C THR A 577 -21.07 11.02 8.04
N SER A 578 -20.71 10.93 6.76
CA SER A 578 -19.34 11.01 6.23
C SER A 578 -19.35 11.53 4.79
N SER A 579 -18.18 11.91 4.27
CA SER A 579 -17.95 12.35 2.88
C SER A 579 -18.21 11.24 1.85
N GLN A 580 -18.16 9.98 2.24
CA GLN A 580 -18.46 8.82 1.39
C GLN A 580 -19.47 7.92 2.11
N GLY A 581 -20.39 7.29 1.38
CA GLY A 581 -21.33 6.36 2.01
C GLY A 581 -22.34 5.71 1.08
N PHE A 582 -23.12 4.80 1.69
CA PHE A 582 -24.17 4.03 1.04
C PHE A 582 -25.46 4.04 1.88
N ILE A 583 -26.45 4.83 1.46
CA ILE A 583 -27.63 5.19 2.26
C ILE A 583 -28.91 4.65 1.59
N GLN A 584 -29.86 4.13 2.37
CA GLN A 584 -31.14 3.68 1.85
C GLN A 584 -32.09 4.87 1.59
N ILE A 585 -32.79 4.87 0.46
CA ILE A 585 -33.88 5.81 0.17
C ILE A 585 -35.18 5.23 0.74
N ASP A 586 -35.92 6.06 1.49
CA ASP A 586 -37.21 5.68 2.05
C ASP A 586 -38.25 5.36 0.94
N ASP A 587 -39.02 4.28 1.15
CA ASP A 587 -40.07 3.84 0.22
C ASP A 587 -41.08 4.95 -0.12
N GLY A 588 -41.37 5.83 0.86
CA GLY A 588 -42.29 6.95 0.68
C GLY A 588 -41.77 8.00 -0.29
N ASP A 589 -40.46 8.26 -0.29
CA ASP A 589 -39.84 9.23 -1.20
C ASP A 589 -39.79 8.68 -2.62
N VAL A 590 -39.57 7.36 -2.78
CA VAL A 590 -39.65 6.68 -4.08
C VAL A 590 -41.07 6.77 -4.67
N GLU A 591 -42.11 6.56 -3.85
CA GLU A 591 -43.51 6.76 -4.27
C GLU A 591 -43.76 8.23 -4.73
N ASP A 592 -43.23 9.20 -3.99
CA ASP A 592 -43.35 10.62 -4.32
C ASP A 592 -42.61 11.02 -5.61
N ILE A 593 -41.47 10.37 -5.91
CA ILE A 593 -40.70 10.55 -7.15
C ILE A 593 -41.49 10.03 -8.37
N GLY A 594 -42.17 8.89 -8.24
CA GLY A 594 -42.92 8.25 -9.34
C GLY A 594 -44.01 9.13 -9.97
N GLY A 595 -44.47 10.16 -9.25
CA GLY A 595 -45.43 11.15 -9.74
C GLY A 595 -44.84 12.37 -10.48
N LYS A 596 -43.51 12.48 -10.59
CA LYS A 596 -42.83 13.69 -11.11
C LYS A 596 -42.56 13.62 -12.61
N THR A 597 -42.26 14.79 -13.20
CA THR A 597 -41.98 14.93 -14.65
C THR A 597 -40.94 16.03 -14.89
N GLY A 598 -40.24 15.98 -16.04
CA GLY A 598 -39.24 16.98 -16.43
C GLY A 598 -37.81 16.54 -16.10
N SER A 599 -36.86 17.49 -16.14
CA SER A 599 -35.46 17.26 -15.78
C SER A 599 -35.30 17.04 -14.27
N VAL A 600 -34.28 16.29 -13.86
CA VAL A 600 -33.95 16.03 -12.45
C VAL A 600 -32.74 16.85 -12.03
N PHE A 601 -32.85 17.49 -10.88
CA PHE A 601 -31.75 18.23 -10.23
C PHE A 601 -31.47 17.60 -8.87
N LEU A 602 -30.20 17.28 -8.61
CA LEU A 602 -29.70 16.93 -7.30
C LEU A 602 -29.33 18.21 -6.55
N ILE A 603 -29.72 18.29 -5.28
CA ILE A 603 -29.38 19.35 -4.34
C ILE A 603 -28.67 18.72 -3.16
N ILE A 604 -27.43 19.13 -2.93
CA ILE A 604 -26.65 18.80 -1.74
C ILE A 604 -26.71 20.05 -0.86
N ASP A 605 -27.37 19.95 0.29
CA ASP A 605 -27.53 21.06 1.24
C ASP A 605 -26.78 20.71 2.53
N PHE A 606 -25.72 21.45 2.83
CA PHE A 606 -24.83 21.19 3.95
C PHE A 606 -25.34 21.80 5.29
N ASP A 607 -26.48 22.50 5.27
CA ASP A 607 -26.95 23.41 6.33
C ASP A 607 -26.11 24.71 6.41
N SER A 608 -26.76 25.75 6.91
CA SER A 608 -26.15 27.01 7.32
C SER A 608 -25.09 26.90 8.43
N SER A 609 -25.02 25.79 9.16
CA SER A 609 -23.96 25.53 10.15
C SER A 609 -22.64 25.08 9.53
N ASP A 610 -22.68 24.40 8.38
CA ASP A 610 -21.55 23.70 7.79
C ASP A 610 -21.41 24.16 6.33
N THR A 611 -20.64 25.22 6.11
CA THR A 611 -20.51 25.84 4.79
C THR A 611 -19.28 25.36 4.04
N VAL A 612 -19.42 25.09 2.75
CA VAL A 612 -18.32 24.88 1.81
C VAL A 612 -17.60 26.21 1.56
N LYS A 613 -16.28 26.26 1.69
CA LYS A 613 -15.50 27.49 1.47
C LYS A 613 -14.62 27.36 0.24
N VAL A 614 -14.83 28.25 -0.74
CA VAL A 614 -13.99 28.34 -1.95
C VAL A 614 -13.01 29.51 -1.80
N SER A 615 -11.70 29.25 -1.96
CA SER A 615 -10.64 30.25 -1.76
C SER A 615 -9.56 30.28 -2.85
N ASN A 616 -9.96 30.42 -4.12
CA ASN A 616 -9.12 30.25 -5.32
C ASN A 616 -8.50 28.85 -5.44
N GLU A 617 -9.29 27.82 -5.17
CA GLU A 617 -8.83 26.44 -5.39
C GLU A 617 -8.47 26.22 -6.87
N SER A 618 -7.33 25.58 -7.11
CA SER A 618 -6.86 25.21 -8.45
C SER A 618 -7.20 23.77 -8.82
N ASN A 619 -7.46 22.92 -7.83
CA ASN A 619 -7.72 21.51 -8.03
C ASN A 619 -9.18 21.29 -8.44
N LYS A 620 -9.42 20.33 -9.34
CA LYS A 620 -10.79 19.91 -9.64
C LYS A 620 -11.29 19.02 -8.51
N LEU A 621 -12.60 18.92 -8.39
CA LEU A 621 -13.29 18.22 -7.32
C LEU A 621 -14.08 17.05 -7.92
N PRO A 622 -13.51 15.84 -7.96
CA PRO A 622 -14.24 14.64 -8.37
C PRO A 622 -15.33 14.30 -7.36
N ILE A 623 -16.55 14.06 -7.83
CA ILE A 623 -17.65 13.57 -6.97
C ILE A 623 -18.41 12.42 -7.63
N VAL A 624 -18.98 11.57 -6.79
CA VAL A 624 -19.86 10.46 -7.19
C VAL A 624 -21.23 10.60 -6.53
N PHE A 625 -22.28 10.32 -7.30
CA PHE A 625 -23.64 10.20 -6.79
C PHE A 625 -24.47 9.28 -7.69
N ASP A 626 -24.77 8.08 -7.20
CA ASP A 626 -25.50 7.06 -7.96
C ASP A 626 -26.75 6.57 -7.23
N PHE A 627 -27.74 6.14 -8.00
CA PHE A 627 -28.93 5.46 -7.50
C PHE A 627 -28.85 3.96 -7.78
N PHE A 628 -28.81 3.17 -6.71
CA PHE A 628 -28.80 1.72 -6.77
C PHE A 628 -30.20 1.17 -6.48
N SER A 629 -30.51 0.00 -7.05
CA SER A 629 -31.72 -0.72 -6.69
C SER A 629 -31.55 -2.23 -6.74
N PHE A 630 -32.09 -2.91 -5.72
CA PHE A 630 -32.04 -4.36 -5.55
C PHE A 630 -33.42 -4.91 -5.22
N GLY A 631 -33.86 -5.93 -5.95
CA GLY A 631 -35.10 -6.63 -5.62
C GLY A 631 -35.77 -7.32 -6.80
N LEU A 632 -37.09 -7.35 -6.76
CA LEU A 632 -37.98 -8.04 -7.68
C LEU A 632 -39.01 -7.05 -8.23
N GLU A 633 -39.10 -6.93 -9.55
CA GLU A 633 -40.11 -6.16 -10.26
C GLU A 633 -40.83 -7.07 -11.26
N ASN A 634 -42.12 -7.34 -11.05
CA ASN A 634 -42.90 -8.26 -11.89
C ASN A 634 -42.29 -9.67 -12.02
N ASP A 635 -41.74 -10.20 -10.92
CA ASP A 635 -40.97 -11.45 -10.87
C ASP A 635 -39.59 -11.41 -11.57
N ASP A 636 -39.23 -10.30 -12.23
CA ASP A 636 -37.90 -10.08 -12.78
C ASP A 636 -36.97 -9.51 -11.71
N ARG A 637 -35.75 -10.05 -11.63
CA ARG A 637 -34.75 -9.58 -10.66
C ARG A 637 -34.11 -8.29 -11.16
N LYS A 638 -34.02 -7.32 -10.27
CA LYS A 638 -33.40 -6.02 -10.52
C LYS A 638 -32.16 -5.89 -9.67
N ASN A 639 -31.07 -5.52 -10.34
CA ASN A 639 -29.82 -5.08 -9.76
C ASN A 639 -29.30 -3.98 -10.68
N ASN A 640 -29.47 -2.74 -10.25
CA ASN A 640 -28.88 -1.57 -10.88
C ASN A 640 -27.80 -1.06 -9.91
N SER A 641 -26.53 -1.22 -10.26
CA SER A 641 -25.40 -0.82 -9.41
C SER A 641 -24.14 -0.57 -10.24
N ILE A 642 -23.23 0.25 -9.69
CA ILE A 642 -21.93 0.61 -10.28
C ILE A 642 -20.87 0.62 -9.18
N TYR A 643 -19.75 -0.07 -9.39
CA TYR A 643 -18.69 -0.24 -8.39
C TYR A 643 -17.38 0.29 -8.95
N ARG A 644 -16.64 1.08 -8.16
CA ARG A 644 -15.43 1.80 -8.57
C ARG A 644 -14.26 1.34 -7.72
N PHE A 645 -13.22 0.81 -8.37
CA PHE A 645 -12.07 0.21 -7.67
C PHE A 645 -11.02 1.28 -7.41
N GLU A 646 -10.75 1.58 -6.15
CA GLU A 646 -9.57 2.33 -5.75
C GLU A 646 -8.40 1.35 -5.70
N LEU A 647 -7.38 1.51 -6.54
CA LEU A 647 -6.27 0.55 -6.60
C LEU A 647 -4.99 1.23 -6.13
N GLU A 648 -4.18 0.52 -5.33
CA GLU A 648 -2.88 1.00 -4.85
C GLU A 648 -1.76 0.38 -5.69
N GLU A 649 -0.74 1.18 -6.03
CA GLU A 649 0.45 0.66 -6.70
C GLU A 649 1.17 -0.40 -5.83
N THR A 650 1.55 -1.55 -6.42
CA THR A 650 2.10 -2.69 -5.67
C THR A 650 3.44 -2.42 -4.97
N HIS A 651 4.26 -1.55 -5.55
CA HIS A 651 5.50 -0.99 -4.99
C HIS A 651 5.91 0.24 -5.78
N ASP A 652 6.82 1.06 -5.23
CA ASP A 652 7.30 2.28 -5.90
C ASP A 652 7.73 1.98 -7.34
N ASN A 653 7.20 2.78 -8.27
CA ASN A 653 7.51 2.73 -9.68
C ASN A 653 7.17 1.40 -10.40
N SER A 654 6.21 0.61 -9.88
CA SER A 654 5.81 -0.67 -10.51
C SER A 654 4.95 -0.48 -11.76
N SER A 655 4.19 0.62 -11.83
CA SER A 655 3.10 0.84 -12.78
C SER A 655 2.05 -0.27 -12.77
N VAL A 656 1.96 -1.03 -11.67
CA VAL A 656 0.99 -2.11 -11.44
C VAL A 656 0.23 -1.79 -10.17
N PHE A 657 -1.08 -1.65 -10.30
CA PHE A 657 -2.02 -1.34 -9.22
C PHE A 657 -2.83 -2.58 -8.85
N GLU A 658 -3.07 -2.76 -7.56
CA GLU A 658 -3.77 -3.92 -6.99
C GLU A 658 -4.93 -3.47 -6.08
N GLY A 659 -5.97 -4.29 -6.05
CA GLY A 659 -7.09 -4.23 -5.12
C GLY A 659 -7.76 -5.60 -5.07
N THR A 660 -8.89 -5.72 -4.37
CA THR A 660 -9.59 -7.00 -4.25
C THR A 660 -11.07 -6.91 -4.59
N PHE A 661 -11.62 -8.08 -4.91
CA PHE A 661 -12.99 -8.27 -5.35
C PHE A 661 -13.60 -9.49 -4.67
N GLU A 662 -14.74 -9.30 -4.00
CA GLU A 662 -15.61 -10.35 -3.50
C GLU A 662 -17.05 -10.15 -4.03
N TYR A 663 -17.80 -11.24 -4.21
CA TYR A 663 -19.24 -11.14 -4.38
C TYR A 663 -20.03 -12.10 -3.47
N ALA A 664 -21.25 -11.70 -3.15
CA ALA A 664 -22.22 -12.55 -2.46
C ALA A 664 -23.47 -12.77 -3.33
N ALA A 665 -23.97 -14.00 -3.37
CA ALA A 665 -25.20 -14.33 -4.06
C ALA A 665 -26.41 -14.05 -3.15
N THR A 666 -27.45 -13.41 -3.71
CA THR A 666 -28.71 -13.28 -2.98
C THR A 666 -29.45 -14.61 -2.91
N ASN A 667 -30.12 -14.85 -1.79
CA ASN A 667 -31.04 -15.94 -1.53
C ASN A 667 -32.36 -15.42 -0.94
N GLN A 668 -33.30 -16.32 -0.68
CA GLN A 668 -34.62 -15.98 -0.14
C GLN A 668 -34.58 -15.26 1.22
N LEU A 669 -33.47 -15.35 1.96
CA LEU A 669 -33.33 -14.74 3.28
C LEU A 669 -32.74 -13.33 3.24
N ASN A 670 -32.01 -12.96 2.17
CA ASN A 670 -31.18 -11.76 2.17
C ASN A 670 -31.43 -10.80 0.99
N ILE A 671 -32.19 -11.19 -0.05
CA ILE A 671 -32.43 -10.34 -1.24
C ILE A 671 -33.11 -8.99 -0.92
N LEU A 672 -33.78 -8.88 0.23
CA LEU A 672 -34.42 -7.66 0.73
C LEU A 672 -33.92 -7.25 2.13
N ASP A 673 -32.85 -7.89 2.62
CA ASP A 673 -32.33 -7.66 3.95
C ASP A 673 -31.39 -6.45 3.93
N THR A 674 -31.85 -5.32 4.45
CA THR A 674 -31.12 -4.05 4.45
C THR A 674 -29.76 -4.19 5.14
N ASP A 675 -29.69 -4.97 6.23
CA ASP A 675 -28.45 -5.21 6.97
C ASP A 675 -27.42 -5.97 6.12
N PHE A 676 -27.86 -6.81 5.17
CA PHE A 676 -26.97 -7.50 4.24
C PHE A 676 -26.57 -6.59 3.08
N ILE A 677 -27.52 -5.84 2.52
CA ILE A 677 -27.26 -4.92 1.41
C ILE A 677 -26.29 -3.81 1.82
N GLN A 678 -26.38 -3.30 3.06
CA GLN A 678 -25.41 -2.35 3.63
C GLN A 678 -23.98 -2.90 3.78
N THR A 679 -23.76 -4.22 3.60
CA THR A 679 -22.40 -4.78 3.69
C THR A 679 -21.58 -4.67 2.42
N ILE A 680 -22.16 -4.19 1.31
CA ILE A 680 -21.40 -3.98 0.08
C ILE A 680 -20.39 -2.84 0.24
N GLN A 681 -19.30 -2.94 -0.51
CA GLN A 681 -18.29 -1.89 -0.64
C GLN A 681 -18.31 -1.44 -2.09
N THR A 682 -18.81 -0.23 -2.31
CA THR A 682 -19.13 0.31 -3.64
C THR A 682 -17.99 1.09 -4.26
N ILE A 683 -17.16 1.70 -3.44
CA ILE A 683 -15.98 2.50 -3.79
C ILE A 683 -14.94 2.20 -2.71
N ASP A 684 -13.94 1.39 -3.03
CA ASP A 684 -12.98 0.84 -2.07
C ASP A 684 -11.83 0.17 -2.83
N GLU A 685 -10.74 -0.13 -2.11
CA GLU A 685 -9.71 -1.08 -2.55
C GLU A 685 -10.18 -2.53 -2.42
N GLU A 686 -11.05 -2.82 -1.44
CA GLU A 686 -11.69 -4.11 -1.22
C GLU A 686 -13.15 -4.06 -1.66
N ILE A 687 -13.42 -4.25 -2.96
CA ILE A 687 -14.78 -4.17 -3.50
C ILE A 687 -15.59 -5.41 -3.14
N LYS A 688 -16.80 -5.18 -2.64
CA LYS A 688 -17.78 -6.23 -2.38
C LYS A 688 -19.10 -5.95 -3.08
N ILE A 689 -19.53 -6.87 -3.93
CA ILE A 689 -20.75 -6.70 -4.74
C ILE A 689 -21.84 -7.72 -4.40
N ILE A 690 -23.08 -7.39 -4.74
CA ILE A 690 -24.23 -8.32 -4.66
C ILE A 690 -24.64 -8.78 -6.04
N ILE A 691 -24.88 -10.09 -6.16
CA ILE A 691 -25.39 -10.72 -7.38
C ILE A 691 -26.78 -11.30 -7.13
N THR A 692 -27.76 -10.85 -7.90
CA THR A 692 -29.16 -11.24 -7.74
C THR A 692 -29.56 -12.40 -8.63
N ASP A 693 -28.84 -12.66 -9.73
CA ASP A 693 -29.14 -13.74 -10.67
C ASP A 693 -27.86 -14.33 -11.27
N ARG A 694 -27.99 -15.42 -12.02
CA ARG A 694 -26.87 -16.03 -12.73
C ARG A 694 -26.39 -15.12 -13.86
N LEU A 695 -25.11 -14.75 -13.85
CA LEU A 695 -24.47 -13.88 -14.85
C LEU A 695 -23.38 -14.65 -15.61
N ILE A 696 -23.72 -15.18 -16.78
CA ILE A 696 -22.81 -16.02 -17.58
C ILE A 696 -22.76 -15.59 -19.05
N ASP A 697 -21.73 -16.02 -19.77
CA ASP A 697 -21.55 -15.79 -21.20
C ASP A 697 -21.57 -14.28 -21.54
N GLU A 698 -22.63 -13.80 -22.19
CA GLU A 698 -22.80 -12.40 -22.57
C GLU A 698 -23.22 -11.51 -21.39
N GLU A 699 -23.75 -12.09 -20.31
CA GLU A 699 -24.23 -11.39 -19.12
C GLU A 699 -23.22 -11.45 -17.94
N GLY A 700 -22.06 -12.11 -18.12
CA GLY A 700 -20.99 -12.16 -17.12
C GLY A 700 -20.50 -10.77 -16.69
N ILE A 701 -19.92 -10.69 -15.49
CA ILE A 701 -19.47 -9.44 -14.89
C ILE A 701 -18.29 -8.91 -15.68
N THR A 702 -18.36 -7.64 -16.07
CA THR A 702 -17.32 -6.97 -16.86
C THR A 702 -16.77 -5.79 -16.09
N ILE A 703 -15.47 -5.82 -15.78
CA ILE A 703 -14.73 -4.65 -15.32
C ILE A 703 -14.13 -3.94 -16.53
N SER A 704 -14.22 -2.62 -16.56
CA SER A 704 -13.81 -1.77 -17.68
C SER A 704 -12.88 -0.65 -17.23
N TYR A 705 -11.90 -0.33 -18.07
CA TYR A 705 -10.90 0.70 -17.83
C TYR A 705 -10.58 1.41 -19.16
N SER A 706 -10.69 2.74 -19.22
CA SER A 706 -10.55 3.53 -20.46
C SER A 706 -9.39 4.51 -20.37
N ASP A 707 -8.28 4.17 -21.01
CA ASP A 707 -7.02 4.92 -20.96
C ASP A 707 -6.60 5.41 -22.36
N LEU A 708 -5.79 6.47 -22.43
CA LEU A 708 -5.18 6.96 -23.65
C LEU A 708 -4.05 6.04 -24.09
N ASP A 709 -4.22 5.37 -25.23
CA ASP A 709 -3.16 4.53 -25.76
C ASP A 709 -1.89 5.32 -26.14
N SER A 710 -0.81 4.59 -26.42
CA SER A 710 0.43 5.16 -26.98
C SER A 710 0.25 5.92 -28.31
N ALA A 711 -0.94 5.97 -28.92
CA ALA A 711 -1.30 6.83 -30.05
C ALA A 711 -2.14 8.06 -29.65
N GLY A 712 -2.45 8.24 -28.37
CA GLY A 712 -3.26 9.32 -27.80
C GLY A 712 -4.75 9.17 -28.11
N ILE A 713 -5.21 7.93 -28.25
CA ILE A 713 -6.62 7.59 -28.50
C ILE A 713 -7.11 6.81 -27.29
N THR A 714 -8.25 7.21 -26.72
CA THR A 714 -8.88 6.46 -25.63
C THR A 714 -9.25 5.05 -26.11
N THR A 715 -8.71 4.05 -25.42
CA THR A 715 -8.98 2.64 -25.63
C THR A 715 -9.51 2.02 -24.34
N THR A 716 -10.62 1.29 -24.44
CA THR A 716 -11.17 0.57 -23.30
C THR A 716 -10.63 -0.85 -23.27
N THR A 717 -10.00 -1.21 -22.15
CA THR A 717 -9.65 -2.59 -21.81
C THR A 717 -10.72 -3.14 -20.86
N THR A 718 -11.14 -4.38 -21.08
CA THR A 718 -12.13 -5.04 -20.24
C THR A 718 -11.66 -6.43 -19.81
N SER A 719 -12.10 -6.84 -18.62
CA SER A 719 -11.99 -8.21 -18.13
C SER A 719 -13.38 -8.72 -17.83
N LYS A 720 -13.66 -9.96 -18.22
CA LYS A 720 -14.99 -10.55 -18.04
C LYS A 720 -14.89 -11.90 -17.35
N SER A 721 -15.71 -12.07 -16.33
CA SER A 721 -15.77 -13.30 -15.55
C SER A 721 -17.21 -13.76 -15.34
N ASP A 722 -17.41 -15.06 -15.45
CA ASP A 722 -18.71 -15.69 -15.22
C ASP A 722 -18.99 -15.81 -13.71
N VAL A 723 -20.23 -15.50 -13.33
CA VAL A 723 -20.78 -15.77 -11.99
C VAL A 723 -21.93 -16.76 -12.11
N ALA A 724 -21.63 -18.02 -11.76
CA ALA A 724 -22.59 -19.10 -11.74
C ALA A 724 -23.28 -19.24 -10.37
N THR A 725 -24.54 -19.65 -10.40
CA THR A 725 -25.28 -20.18 -9.24
C THR A 725 -24.98 -21.68 -9.06
N ASN A 726 -25.23 -22.23 -7.88
CA ASN A 726 -24.81 -23.57 -7.50
C ASN A 726 -25.97 -24.43 -6.98
N SER A 727 -26.13 -25.63 -7.54
CA SER A 727 -27.10 -26.61 -7.04
C SER A 727 -26.78 -27.08 -5.62
N GLY A 728 -27.67 -26.83 -4.67
CA GLY A 728 -27.51 -27.31 -3.29
C GLY A 728 -27.77 -28.80 -3.11
N THR A 729 -27.13 -29.42 -2.11
CA THR A 729 -27.37 -30.82 -1.75
C THR A 729 -27.48 -31.03 -0.25
N VAL A 730 -28.38 -31.92 0.18
CA VAL A 730 -28.56 -32.27 1.59
C VAL A 730 -28.27 -33.75 1.85
N SER A 731 -27.51 -34.02 2.91
CA SER A 731 -27.14 -35.38 3.32
C SER A 731 -27.15 -35.55 4.84
N THR A 732 -27.08 -36.80 5.29
CA THR A 732 -26.97 -37.14 6.71
C THR A 732 -25.95 -38.24 6.93
N THR A 733 -25.41 -38.33 8.15
CA THR A 733 -24.38 -39.34 8.50
C THR A 733 -24.89 -40.79 8.53
N SER A 734 -26.21 -41.01 8.52
CA SER A 734 -26.81 -42.35 8.48
C SER A 734 -28.23 -42.31 7.92
N THR A 735 -28.68 -43.44 7.38
CA THR A 735 -30.09 -43.64 6.98
C THR A 735 -30.96 -44.18 8.12
N THR A 736 -30.36 -44.56 9.26
CA THR A 736 -31.07 -45.11 10.41
C THR A 736 -30.59 -44.49 11.72
N PHE A 737 -31.53 -44.03 12.55
CA PHE A 737 -31.23 -43.37 13.82
C PHE A 737 -31.96 -44.03 14.99
N ARG A 738 -31.27 -44.18 16.12
CA ARG A 738 -31.88 -44.56 17.39
C ARG A 738 -32.26 -43.31 18.18
N PHE A 739 -33.23 -43.44 19.08
CA PHE A 739 -33.60 -42.33 19.97
C PHE A 739 -32.39 -41.84 20.76
N GLY A 740 -32.22 -40.51 20.82
CA GLY A 740 -31.10 -39.85 21.47
C GLY A 740 -29.79 -39.88 20.71
N GLN A 741 -29.70 -40.58 19.57
CA GLN A 741 -28.53 -40.51 18.68
C GLN A 741 -28.46 -39.12 18.03
N PRO A 742 -27.27 -38.53 17.88
CA PRO A 742 -27.11 -37.32 17.09
C PRO A 742 -27.47 -37.59 15.62
N VAL A 743 -28.27 -36.70 15.06
CA VAL A 743 -28.57 -36.59 13.63
C VAL A 743 -27.78 -35.38 13.15
N THR A 744 -26.75 -35.63 12.35
CA THR A 744 -25.98 -34.58 11.68
C THR A 744 -26.52 -34.42 10.27
N ILE A 745 -26.96 -33.20 9.95
CA ILE A 745 -27.35 -32.76 8.62
C ILE A 745 -26.17 -32.00 8.04
N THR A 746 -25.82 -32.31 6.80
CA THR A 746 -24.84 -31.56 5.99
C THR A 746 -25.57 -31.01 4.78
N LEU A 747 -25.56 -29.69 4.63
CA LEU A 747 -26.01 -28.94 3.46
C LEU A 747 -24.77 -28.45 2.72
N SER A 748 -24.67 -28.66 1.42
CA SER A 748 -23.59 -28.12 0.59
C SER A 748 -24.20 -27.28 -0.51
N ASP A 749 -23.91 -25.99 -0.47
CA ASP A 749 -24.34 -24.96 -1.40
C ASP A 749 -23.41 -23.74 -1.25
N SER A 750 -22.74 -23.34 -2.32
CA SER A 750 -21.79 -22.21 -2.29
C SER A 750 -22.47 -20.85 -2.37
N ASP A 751 -23.74 -20.80 -2.80
CA ASP A 751 -24.52 -19.55 -2.91
C ASP A 751 -24.92 -19.00 -1.53
N LEU A 752 -24.72 -19.79 -0.49
CA LEU A 752 -24.92 -19.41 0.90
C LEU A 752 -23.68 -18.75 1.54
N ASN A 753 -22.55 -18.71 0.86
CA ASN A 753 -21.39 -17.96 1.34
C ASN A 753 -21.62 -16.48 1.10
N LEU A 754 -21.51 -15.68 2.15
CA LEU A 754 -21.74 -14.23 2.10
C LEU A 754 -20.45 -13.43 2.35
N LYS A 755 -19.43 -14.05 2.93
CA LYS A 755 -18.15 -13.42 3.29
C LYS A 755 -17.00 -14.43 3.15
N SER A 756 -15.80 -13.93 2.85
CA SER A 756 -14.59 -14.71 2.63
C SER A 756 -13.85 -15.05 3.91
N ASP A 757 -14.03 -14.24 4.95
CA ASP A 757 -13.25 -14.25 6.18
C ASP A 757 -14.02 -14.80 7.40
N THR A 758 -15.35 -14.82 7.33
CA THR A 758 -16.23 -15.32 8.39
C THR A 758 -16.97 -16.59 8.03
N VAL A 759 -17.48 -17.29 9.04
CA VAL A 759 -18.37 -18.44 8.85
C VAL A 759 -19.82 -18.01 8.90
N GLU A 760 -20.62 -18.48 7.94
CA GLU A 760 -22.05 -18.17 7.94
C GLU A 760 -22.86 -19.09 8.89
N ILE A 761 -23.86 -18.50 9.56
CA ILE A 761 -24.72 -19.21 10.51
C ILE A 761 -26.20 -18.93 10.20
N TYR A 762 -26.93 -19.98 9.84
CA TYR A 762 -28.38 -19.92 9.66
C TYR A 762 -29.12 -20.51 10.85
N GLN A 763 -29.98 -19.69 11.44
CA GLN A 763 -30.70 -20.01 12.68
C GLN A 763 -32.09 -20.58 12.41
N VAL A 764 -32.64 -21.26 13.41
CA VAL A 764 -34.02 -21.77 13.38
C VAL A 764 -34.98 -20.71 13.87
N ILE A 765 -36.07 -20.51 13.14
CA ILE A 765 -37.16 -19.60 13.50
C ILE A 765 -37.77 -20.06 14.84
N ASN A 766 -37.51 -19.28 15.88
CA ASN A 766 -37.91 -19.60 17.26
C ASN A 766 -39.14 -18.81 17.74
N ASP A 767 -39.75 -17.97 16.90
CA ASP A 767 -40.99 -17.26 17.22
C ASP A 767 -42.19 -18.23 17.16
N PRO A 768 -42.89 -18.48 18.29
CA PRO A 768 -44.08 -19.33 18.31
C PRO A 768 -45.23 -18.88 17.40
N ASN A 769 -45.27 -17.61 17.01
CA ASN A 769 -46.33 -17.05 16.17
C ASN A 769 -46.05 -17.16 14.67
N SER A 770 -44.80 -17.48 14.27
CA SER A 770 -44.45 -17.65 12.86
C SER A 770 -45.12 -18.89 12.27
N GLU A 771 -45.64 -18.76 11.05
CA GLU A 771 -46.16 -19.91 10.28
C GLU A 771 -45.07 -20.97 10.06
N ASN A 772 -43.82 -20.50 9.91
CA ASN A 772 -42.63 -21.29 9.65
C ASN A 772 -41.76 -21.54 10.88
N VAL A 773 -42.32 -21.43 12.09
CA VAL A 773 -41.62 -21.83 13.33
C VAL A 773 -41.03 -23.26 13.23
N ASP A 774 -39.83 -23.41 13.80
CA ASP A 774 -39.02 -24.64 13.80
C ASP A 774 -38.53 -25.10 12.41
N THR A 775 -38.39 -24.17 11.45
CA THR A 775 -37.55 -24.33 10.25
C THR A 775 -36.31 -23.44 10.34
N VAL A 776 -35.25 -23.76 9.60
CA VAL A 776 -34.13 -22.84 9.38
C VAL A 776 -34.59 -21.78 8.39
N GLY A 777 -34.39 -20.50 8.72
CA GLY A 777 -34.84 -19.37 7.92
C GLY A 777 -35.01 -18.10 8.76
N LYS A 778 -35.49 -17.03 8.11
CA LYS A 778 -35.70 -15.68 8.66
C LYS A 778 -36.97 -15.09 8.03
N ASP A 779 -37.67 -14.21 8.76
CA ASP A 779 -38.80 -13.39 8.26
C ASP A 779 -39.93 -14.09 7.50
N GLY A 780 -40.20 -15.35 7.87
CA GLY A 780 -41.27 -16.13 7.25
C GLY A 780 -40.82 -16.93 6.03
N GLU A 781 -39.56 -16.80 5.61
CA GLU A 781 -38.96 -17.61 4.56
C GLU A 781 -38.32 -18.89 5.11
N ILE A 782 -38.28 -19.94 4.28
CA ILE A 782 -37.71 -21.24 4.65
C ILE A 782 -36.44 -21.47 3.83
N LEU A 783 -35.33 -21.71 4.53
CA LEU A 783 -34.11 -22.26 3.93
C LEU A 783 -34.10 -23.78 4.01
N LEU A 784 -34.38 -24.33 5.19
CA LEU A 784 -34.35 -25.77 5.42
C LEU A 784 -35.41 -26.22 6.43
N GLU A 785 -36.15 -27.28 6.11
CA GLU A 785 -37.08 -27.92 7.05
C GLU A 785 -36.74 -29.39 7.33
N VAL A 786 -36.91 -29.79 8.60
CA VAL A 786 -36.73 -31.17 9.05
C VAL A 786 -38.10 -31.82 9.26
N LYS A 787 -38.33 -32.96 8.61
CA LYS A 787 -39.56 -33.75 8.67
C LYS A 787 -39.29 -35.14 9.23
N LEU A 788 -40.11 -35.54 10.19
CA LEU A 788 -40.09 -36.85 10.82
C LEU A 788 -41.45 -37.51 10.62
N LYS A 789 -41.51 -38.68 9.98
CA LYS A 789 -42.77 -39.33 9.55
C LYS A 789 -43.62 -38.44 8.64
N ASP A 790 -42.97 -37.70 7.75
CA ASP A 790 -43.59 -36.72 6.84
C ASP A 790 -44.30 -35.56 7.55
N ILE A 791 -43.94 -35.31 8.82
CA ILE A 791 -44.49 -34.26 9.68
C ILE A 791 -43.33 -33.33 10.08
N ARG A 792 -43.48 -32.01 9.92
CA ARG A 792 -42.46 -31.03 10.32
C ARG A 792 -42.12 -31.21 11.79
N TYR A 793 -40.82 -31.17 12.15
CA TYR A 793 -40.39 -31.25 13.55
C TYR A 793 -40.65 -29.93 14.29
N LYS A 794 -41.93 -29.63 14.47
CA LYS A 794 -42.47 -28.38 15.04
C LYS A 794 -42.93 -28.56 16.47
N ARG A 795 -42.84 -27.48 17.27
CA ARG A 795 -43.35 -27.40 18.64
C ARG A 795 -44.87 -27.46 18.71
N CYS A 796 -45.41 -27.89 19.84
CA CYS A 796 -46.83 -27.84 20.13
C CYS A 796 -47.13 -27.84 21.63
N VAL A 797 -48.37 -27.51 22.00
CA VAL A 797 -48.85 -27.57 23.39
C VAL A 797 -49.87 -28.70 23.53
N VAL A 798 -49.51 -29.74 24.29
CA VAL A 798 -50.37 -30.90 24.55
C VAL A 798 -50.74 -30.93 26.03
N ASN A 799 -52.04 -30.88 26.34
CA ASN A 799 -52.54 -30.85 27.73
C ASN A 799 -51.94 -29.72 28.60
N GLY A 800 -51.63 -28.57 27.98
CA GLY A 800 -51.03 -27.43 28.68
C GLY A 800 -49.52 -27.53 28.94
N VAL A 801 -48.85 -28.55 28.38
CA VAL A 801 -47.39 -28.71 28.41
C VAL A 801 -46.85 -28.44 27.02
N GLU A 802 -45.87 -27.55 26.93
CA GLU A 802 -45.14 -27.29 25.68
C GLU A 802 -44.15 -28.41 25.40
N HIS A 803 -44.18 -28.90 24.17
CA HIS A 803 -43.25 -29.86 23.62
C HIS A 803 -42.50 -29.18 22.49
N GLY A 804 -41.18 -29.05 22.63
CA GLY A 804 -40.35 -28.30 21.69
C GLY A 804 -40.15 -29.00 20.34
N GLY A 805 -39.93 -28.18 19.30
CA GLY A 805 -39.55 -28.61 17.95
C GLY A 805 -38.04 -28.50 17.72
N LEU A 806 -37.66 -28.33 16.45
CA LEU A 806 -36.26 -28.20 16.04
C LEU A 806 -35.51 -27.10 16.81
N ALA A 807 -36.11 -25.92 17.03
CA ALA A 807 -35.41 -24.82 17.69
C ALA A 807 -35.04 -25.16 19.14
N SER A 808 -35.90 -25.92 19.83
CA SER A 808 -35.66 -26.35 21.22
C SER A 808 -34.45 -27.29 21.38
N THR A 809 -33.95 -27.83 20.27
CA THR A 809 -32.75 -28.67 20.25
C THR A 809 -31.45 -27.86 20.23
N GLY A 810 -31.55 -26.54 19.98
CA GLY A 810 -30.39 -25.67 19.72
C GLY A 810 -29.79 -25.88 18.33
N PHE A 811 -30.56 -26.40 17.38
CA PHE A 811 -30.10 -26.62 16.01
C PHE A 811 -29.79 -25.28 15.33
N THR A 812 -28.63 -25.22 14.70
CA THR A 812 -28.19 -24.16 13.79
C THR A 812 -27.47 -24.85 12.63
N LEU A 813 -27.52 -24.25 11.44
CA LEU A 813 -26.61 -24.61 10.35
C LEU A 813 -25.41 -23.67 10.43
N VAL A 814 -24.23 -24.25 10.63
CA VAL A 814 -22.98 -23.53 10.77
C VAL A 814 -22.06 -23.98 9.66
N GLU A 815 -21.50 -23.03 8.94
CA GLU A 815 -20.49 -23.30 7.93
C GLU A 815 -19.25 -24.00 8.53
N THR A 816 -18.66 -24.93 7.79
CA THR A 816 -17.53 -25.75 8.30
C THR A 816 -16.21 -24.99 8.36
N GLY A 817 -16.11 -23.89 7.61
CA GLY A 817 -15.04 -22.91 7.57
C GLY A 817 -15.44 -21.80 6.58
N PRO A 818 -14.80 -20.63 6.59
CA PRO A 818 -15.13 -19.55 5.65
C PRO A 818 -15.05 -20.03 4.19
N SER A 819 -15.96 -19.54 3.34
CA SER A 819 -16.03 -19.82 1.90
C SER A 819 -16.17 -21.31 1.51
N THR A 820 -16.46 -22.21 2.46
CA THR A 820 -16.54 -23.64 2.16
C THR A 820 -17.81 -24.02 1.42
N GLY A 821 -18.90 -23.26 1.59
CA GLY A 821 -20.21 -23.63 1.05
C GLY A 821 -20.74 -24.94 1.64
N ILE A 822 -20.25 -25.36 2.81
CA ILE A 822 -20.65 -26.59 3.49
C ILE A 822 -21.11 -26.24 4.90
N PHE A 823 -22.37 -26.49 5.17
CA PHE A 823 -23.05 -26.18 6.42
C PHE A 823 -23.44 -27.44 7.16
N THR A 824 -23.19 -27.47 8.47
CA THR A 824 -23.52 -28.61 9.33
C THR A 824 -24.39 -28.19 10.50
N GLY A 825 -25.37 -29.04 10.82
CA GLY A 825 -26.24 -28.87 11.98
C GLY A 825 -26.53 -30.20 12.66
N VAL A 826 -26.67 -30.19 13.99
CA VAL A 826 -26.86 -31.41 14.78
C VAL A 826 -28.01 -31.28 15.75
N PHE A 827 -28.90 -32.28 15.76
CA PHE A 827 -29.91 -32.43 16.82
C PHE A 827 -29.97 -33.88 17.32
N LYS A 828 -30.57 -34.12 18.49
CA LYS A 828 -30.78 -35.47 19.01
C LYS A 828 -32.09 -36.04 18.50
N MET A 829 -32.07 -37.26 17.95
CA MET A 829 -33.28 -37.92 17.43
C MET A 829 -34.35 -38.05 18.52
N PRO A 830 -35.51 -37.38 18.41
CA PRO A 830 -36.52 -37.37 19.46
C PRO A 830 -37.27 -38.70 19.49
N SER A 831 -37.77 -39.09 20.66
CA SER A 831 -38.61 -40.30 20.81
C SER A 831 -40.09 -40.05 20.49
N GLN A 832 -40.51 -38.78 20.56
CA GLN A 832 -41.86 -38.29 20.31
C GLN A 832 -41.80 -36.94 19.61
N ILE A 833 -42.76 -36.69 18.71
CA ILE A 833 -42.98 -35.41 18.04
C ILE A 833 -44.47 -35.07 18.11
N CYS A 834 -44.80 -33.82 17.84
CA CYS A 834 -46.17 -33.39 17.62
C CYS A 834 -46.77 -34.03 16.37
N ASP A 835 -48.06 -34.37 16.39
CA ASP A 835 -48.78 -34.76 15.20
C ASP A 835 -49.10 -33.54 14.30
N ASN A 836 -49.57 -33.77 13.08
CA ASN A 836 -49.90 -32.69 12.13
C ASN A 836 -50.90 -31.65 12.67
N THR A 837 -51.71 -32.02 13.66
CA THR A 837 -52.69 -31.12 14.27
C THR A 837 -52.13 -30.34 15.47
N GLY A 838 -50.93 -30.68 15.94
CA GLY A 838 -50.34 -30.15 17.17
C GLY A 838 -51.10 -30.53 18.45
N SER A 839 -52.04 -31.47 18.38
CA SER A 839 -52.95 -31.80 19.50
C SER A 839 -52.49 -33.01 20.31
N LYS A 840 -51.60 -33.84 19.77
CA LYS A 840 -51.09 -35.06 20.42
C LYS A 840 -49.63 -35.32 20.08
N LEU A 841 -48.97 -36.07 20.97
CA LEU A 841 -47.65 -36.62 20.69
C LEU A 841 -47.76 -37.99 20.02
N ILE A 842 -46.93 -38.20 19.00
CA ILE A 842 -46.76 -39.47 18.31
C ILE A 842 -45.31 -39.94 18.43
N SER A 843 -45.11 -41.26 18.40
CA SER A 843 -43.75 -41.79 18.36
C SER A 843 -43.15 -41.66 16.97
N THR A 844 -41.89 -41.26 16.92
CA THR A 844 -41.02 -41.24 15.72
C THR A 844 -40.57 -42.64 15.30
N ALA A 845 -40.82 -43.67 16.10
CA ALA A 845 -40.48 -45.07 15.77
C ALA A 845 -41.05 -45.49 14.40
N GLY A 846 -40.22 -46.18 13.61
CA GLY A 846 -40.58 -46.74 12.31
C GLY A 846 -40.91 -45.68 11.25
N GLY A 847 -40.49 -44.43 11.46
CA GLY A 847 -40.69 -43.31 10.55
C GLY A 847 -39.53 -43.02 9.61
N SER A 848 -39.79 -42.20 8.59
CA SER A 848 -38.79 -41.55 7.74
C SER A 848 -38.21 -40.30 8.41
N LEU A 849 -36.94 -40.00 8.12
CA LEU A 849 -36.35 -38.67 8.26
C LEU A 849 -36.25 -38.09 6.85
N ASP A 850 -36.85 -36.92 6.65
CA ASP A 850 -36.71 -36.11 5.45
C ASP A 850 -36.14 -34.75 5.86
N VAL A 851 -35.25 -34.22 5.06
CA VAL A 851 -34.76 -32.85 5.19
C VAL A 851 -34.94 -32.24 3.82
N ARG A 852 -35.62 -31.11 3.79
CA ARG A 852 -35.88 -30.39 2.55
C ARG A 852 -35.15 -29.07 2.59
N TYR A 853 -34.22 -28.91 1.67
CA TYR A 853 -33.53 -27.66 1.39
C TYR A 853 -34.27 -26.97 0.25
N TYR A 854 -34.60 -25.70 0.45
CA TYR A 854 -35.23 -24.84 -0.54
C TYR A 854 -34.11 -24.03 -1.18
N ASP A 855 -33.62 -24.55 -2.29
CA ASP A 855 -32.58 -23.91 -3.07
C ASP A 855 -33.18 -22.76 -3.86
N PHE A 856 -32.67 -21.56 -3.62
CA PHE A 856 -33.13 -20.36 -4.30
C PHE A 856 -32.78 -20.40 -5.78
N ARG A 857 -31.59 -20.90 -6.14
CA ARG A 857 -31.09 -20.93 -7.51
C ARG A 857 -30.14 -22.10 -7.68
N ASP A 858 -30.60 -23.10 -8.43
CA ASP A 858 -29.75 -24.21 -8.85
C ASP A 858 -28.66 -23.77 -9.85
N ASP A 859 -27.83 -24.71 -10.29
CA ASP A 859 -26.81 -24.51 -11.34
C ASP A 859 -27.36 -24.11 -12.72
N PHE A 860 -28.69 -24.06 -12.86
CA PHE A 860 -29.43 -23.59 -14.04
C PHE A 860 -30.20 -22.28 -13.78
N GLY A 861 -30.07 -21.67 -12.59
CA GLY A 861 -30.78 -20.45 -12.21
C GLY A 861 -32.26 -20.66 -11.85
N ASN A 862 -32.69 -21.90 -11.56
CA ASN A 862 -34.08 -22.23 -11.23
C ASN A 862 -34.25 -22.52 -9.73
N GLU A 863 -35.43 -22.23 -9.20
CA GLU A 863 -35.81 -22.63 -7.84
C GLU A 863 -36.01 -24.15 -7.75
N ASN A 864 -35.43 -24.77 -6.73
CA ASN A 864 -35.55 -26.20 -6.51
C ASN A 864 -35.71 -26.58 -5.04
N ILE A 865 -36.24 -27.78 -4.80
CA ILE A 865 -36.34 -28.35 -3.45
C ILE A 865 -35.59 -29.68 -3.42
N PHE A 866 -34.48 -29.71 -2.72
CA PHE A 866 -33.69 -30.92 -2.53
C PHE A 866 -34.16 -31.65 -1.27
N SER A 867 -34.60 -32.90 -1.44
CA SER A 867 -35.13 -33.74 -0.36
C SER A 867 -34.28 -34.99 -0.17
N LEU A 868 -34.00 -35.33 1.09
CA LEU A 868 -33.36 -36.61 1.44
C LEU A 868 -34.13 -37.82 0.90
N LEU A 869 -35.46 -37.77 0.85
CA LEU A 869 -36.32 -38.89 0.43
C LEU A 869 -36.57 -38.98 -1.07
N ASP A 870 -36.47 -37.87 -1.82
CA ASP A 870 -36.68 -37.86 -3.28
C ASP A 870 -35.44 -38.33 -4.06
N SER A 871 -34.35 -38.64 -3.35
CA SER A 871 -33.23 -39.45 -3.82
C SER A 871 -33.63 -40.93 -4.09
N LYS A 872 -34.68 -41.16 -4.90
CA LYS A 872 -35.05 -42.48 -5.43
C LYS A 872 -34.06 -42.93 -6.49
N SER A 873 -32.85 -43.21 -6.03
CA SER A 873 -31.85 -43.92 -6.77
C SER A 873 -30.94 -44.74 -5.83
N SER A 874 -31.40 -45.03 -4.61
CA SER A 874 -30.83 -45.96 -3.61
C SER A 874 -29.69 -46.84 -4.11
N ILE A 875 -28.47 -46.34 -3.96
CA ILE A 875 -27.35 -47.16 -3.55
C ILE A 875 -27.29 -46.96 -2.05
N SER A 876 -27.85 -47.90 -1.31
CA SER A 876 -27.83 -47.87 0.15
C SER A 876 -26.40 -48.16 0.63
N TYR A 877 -25.94 -47.37 1.59
CA TYR A 877 -24.68 -47.62 2.29
C TYR A 877 -24.94 -48.56 3.48
N TYR A 878 -24.08 -49.57 3.68
CA TYR A 878 -23.92 -50.17 5.02
C TYR A 878 -22.94 -49.33 5.86
N THR A 879 -21.97 -48.68 5.21
CA THR A 879 -21.08 -47.66 5.77
C THR A 879 -20.93 -46.49 4.77
N PRO A 880 -21.22 -45.24 5.19
CA PRO A 880 -20.96 -44.04 4.37
C PRO A 880 -19.51 -43.98 3.91
N ALA A 881 -19.29 -43.34 2.77
CA ALA A 881 -17.96 -43.01 2.31
C ALA A 881 -17.26 -42.15 3.37
N LYS A 882 -16.00 -42.47 3.69
CA LYS A 882 -15.19 -41.74 4.67
C LYS A 882 -13.78 -41.58 4.17
N LEU A 883 -13.20 -40.41 4.42
CA LEU A 883 -11.78 -40.15 4.28
C LEU A 883 -11.13 -40.27 5.65
N SER A 884 -9.93 -40.85 5.70
CA SER A 884 -9.15 -40.90 6.93
C SER A 884 -7.67 -40.78 6.61
N PRO A 885 -6.96 -39.77 7.12
CA PRO A 885 -7.48 -38.61 7.87
C PRO A 885 -8.22 -37.59 6.98
N GLU A 886 -9.15 -36.82 7.55
CA GLU A 886 -9.88 -35.71 6.86
C GLU A 886 -9.03 -34.42 6.76
N LYS A 887 -7.91 -34.37 7.49
CA LYS A 887 -6.91 -33.30 7.45
C LYS A 887 -5.52 -33.89 7.44
N VAL A 888 -4.66 -33.44 6.51
CA VAL A 888 -3.31 -33.97 6.30
C VAL A 888 -2.31 -32.84 6.22
N ASN A 889 -1.36 -32.80 7.16
CA ASN A 889 -0.24 -31.86 7.02
C ASN A 889 0.73 -32.35 5.93
N LEU A 890 1.19 -31.45 5.06
CA LEU A 890 2.18 -31.77 4.02
C LEU A 890 3.38 -32.55 4.60
N PRO A 891 3.74 -33.71 4.02
CA PRO A 891 4.89 -34.48 4.48
C PRO A 891 6.21 -33.85 4.00
N LYS A 892 7.33 -34.16 4.69
CA LYS A 892 8.68 -33.72 4.29
C LYS A 892 9.08 -34.35 2.93
N ILE A 893 9.95 -33.67 2.17
CA ILE A 893 10.47 -34.15 0.87
C ILE A 893 10.98 -35.60 1.00
N GLY A 894 10.47 -36.49 0.14
CA GLY A 894 10.79 -37.92 0.14
C GLY A 894 9.90 -38.80 1.04
N ILE A 895 8.95 -38.21 1.76
CA ILE A 895 7.92 -38.91 2.54
C ILE A 895 6.55 -38.62 1.92
N SER A 896 5.65 -39.59 1.93
CA SER A 896 4.25 -39.40 1.56
C SER A 896 3.32 -39.76 2.72
N LYS A 897 2.15 -39.13 2.75
CA LYS A 897 1.02 -39.50 3.62
C LYS A 897 -0.13 -39.98 2.77
N GLU A 898 -0.94 -40.88 3.32
CA GLU A 898 -2.07 -41.46 2.61
C GLU A 898 -3.38 -40.96 3.22
N VAL A 899 -4.28 -40.52 2.36
CA VAL A 899 -5.69 -40.29 2.68
C VAL A 899 -6.47 -41.48 2.17
N ILE A 900 -7.04 -42.25 3.08
CA ILE A 900 -7.73 -43.49 2.72
C ILE A 900 -9.22 -43.20 2.61
N LEU A 901 -9.75 -43.34 1.39
CA LEU A 901 -11.18 -43.42 1.14
C LEU A 901 -11.65 -44.84 1.43
N THR A 902 -12.67 -45.00 2.25
CA THR A 902 -13.33 -46.29 2.50
C THR A 902 -14.85 -46.15 2.48
N GLY A 903 -15.55 -47.21 2.08
CA GLY A 903 -17.01 -47.27 2.14
C GLY A 903 -17.55 -48.57 1.55
N SER A 904 -18.88 -48.69 1.46
CA SER A 904 -19.53 -49.88 0.90
C SER A 904 -20.80 -49.54 0.12
N ILE A 905 -21.02 -50.19 -1.03
CA ILE A 905 -22.19 -50.04 -1.91
C ILE A 905 -23.09 -51.28 -1.78
N GLU A 906 -24.33 -51.14 -1.27
CA GLU A 906 -25.30 -52.24 -1.26
C GLU A 906 -25.79 -52.61 -2.67
N ASN A 907 -26.14 -53.88 -2.85
CA ASN A 907 -26.67 -54.43 -4.11
C ASN A 907 -25.79 -54.13 -5.35
N HIS A 908 -24.47 -54.01 -5.15
CA HIS A 908 -23.53 -53.77 -6.24
C HIS A 908 -23.64 -54.85 -7.34
N LYS A 909 -23.47 -54.40 -8.58
CA LYS A 909 -23.47 -55.23 -9.78
C LYS A 909 -22.04 -55.66 -10.04
N ARG A 910 -21.84 -56.97 -10.17
CA ARG A 910 -20.52 -57.54 -10.44
C ARG A 910 -19.95 -56.98 -11.74
N GLY A 911 -18.80 -56.31 -11.67
CA GLY A 911 -18.08 -55.78 -12.83
C GLY A 911 -18.31 -54.29 -13.13
N ILE A 912 -19.09 -53.57 -12.32
CA ILE A 912 -19.19 -52.10 -12.40
C ILE A 912 -18.27 -51.49 -11.33
N PRO A 913 -17.32 -50.61 -11.68
CA PRO A 913 -16.48 -49.93 -10.69
C PRO A 913 -17.21 -48.74 -10.05
N LEU A 914 -16.75 -48.34 -8.86
CA LEU A 914 -17.00 -47.02 -8.29
C LEU A 914 -16.14 -46.01 -9.06
N SER A 915 -16.75 -44.99 -9.63
CA SER A 915 -16.06 -43.84 -10.22
C SER A 915 -15.79 -42.81 -9.13
N ILE A 916 -14.56 -42.29 -9.11
CA ILE A 916 -14.09 -41.27 -8.19
C ILE A 916 -13.53 -40.14 -9.03
N GLU A 917 -14.03 -38.93 -8.86
CA GLU A 917 -13.43 -37.71 -9.39
C GLU A 917 -12.80 -36.94 -8.22
N LEU A 918 -11.48 -36.80 -8.23
CA LEU A 918 -10.74 -35.96 -7.30
C LEU A 918 -10.55 -34.59 -7.96
N THR A 919 -11.13 -33.56 -7.38
CA THR A 919 -10.89 -32.17 -7.75
C THR A 919 -9.84 -31.61 -6.79
N ASN A 920 -8.72 -31.18 -7.35
CA ASN A 920 -7.63 -30.53 -6.63
C ASN A 920 -8.02 -29.07 -6.27
N PRO A 921 -7.29 -28.40 -5.38
CA PRO A 921 -7.53 -26.99 -5.04
C PRO A 921 -7.48 -26.04 -6.25
N ASP A 922 -6.62 -26.33 -7.22
CA ASP A 922 -6.47 -25.61 -8.50
C ASP A 922 -7.56 -25.94 -9.55
N GLY A 923 -8.67 -26.57 -9.13
CA GLY A 923 -9.76 -26.97 -10.01
C GLY A 923 -9.46 -28.16 -10.93
N THR A 924 -8.22 -28.66 -11.00
CA THR A 924 -7.88 -29.78 -11.89
C THR A 924 -8.51 -31.09 -11.41
N LYS A 925 -9.11 -31.83 -12.35
CA LYS A 925 -9.89 -33.04 -12.06
C LYS A 925 -9.15 -34.32 -12.44
N GLN A 926 -9.12 -35.28 -11.53
CA GLN A 926 -8.54 -36.61 -11.76
C GLN A 926 -9.59 -37.71 -11.54
N ASN A 927 -9.77 -38.54 -12.56
CA ASN A 927 -10.80 -39.57 -12.56
C ASN A 927 -10.22 -40.98 -12.34
N PHE A 928 -10.74 -41.72 -11.37
CA PHE A 928 -10.30 -43.05 -10.98
C PHE A 928 -11.47 -44.04 -10.89
N GLY A 929 -11.21 -45.31 -11.21
CA GLY A 929 -12.18 -46.40 -11.03
C GLY A 929 -11.73 -47.38 -9.96
N VAL A 930 -12.57 -47.63 -8.95
CA VAL A 930 -12.28 -48.56 -7.84
C VAL A 930 -13.16 -49.80 -7.92
N SER A 931 -12.53 -50.97 -7.86
CA SER A 931 -13.24 -52.25 -7.86
C SER A 931 -13.83 -52.55 -6.48
N LEU A 932 -15.08 -52.99 -6.46
CA LEU A 932 -15.82 -53.34 -5.25
C LEU A 932 -15.56 -54.81 -4.85
N SER A 933 -15.51 -55.08 -3.55
CA SER A 933 -15.45 -56.43 -2.97
C SER A 933 -16.74 -57.20 -3.28
N ASN A 934 -16.76 -58.53 -3.08
CA ASN A 934 -18.00 -59.33 -3.18
C ASN A 934 -19.07 -58.91 -2.15
N GLY A 935 -18.70 -58.15 -1.12
CA GLY A 935 -19.61 -57.53 -0.15
C GLY A 935 -20.03 -56.10 -0.50
N GLY A 936 -19.46 -55.51 -1.55
CA GLY A 936 -19.69 -54.12 -1.96
C GLY A 936 -18.71 -53.12 -1.35
N ASP A 937 -17.72 -53.57 -0.58
CA ASP A 937 -16.74 -52.68 0.06
C ASP A 937 -15.75 -52.12 -0.97
N TYR A 938 -15.37 -50.86 -0.82
CA TYR A 938 -14.29 -50.24 -1.57
C TYR A 938 -13.30 -49.57 -0.62
N SER A 939 -12.05 -49.51 -1.09
CA SER A 939 -11.00 -48.71 -0.48
C SER A 939 -10.13 -48.13 -1.58
N SER A 940 -9.86 -46.83 -1.50
CA SER A 940 -8.92 -46.11 -2.35
C SER A 940 -7.96 -45.31 -1.48
N MET A 941 -6.80 -44.96 -2.00
CA MET A 941 -5.84 -44.10 -1.30
C MET A 941 -5.41 -42.95 -2.20
N PHE A 942 -5.43 -41.74 -1.67
CA PHE A 942 -4.82 -40.57 -2.27
C PHE A 942 -3.50 -40.30 -1.58
N THR A 943 -2.44 -40.08 -2.35
CA THR A 943 -1.10 -39.88 -1.81
C THR A 943 -0.78 -38.40 -1.80
N VAL A 944 -0.55 -37.86 -0.59
CA VAL A 944 -0.07 -36.50 -0.39
C VAL A 944 1.45 -36.54 -0.35
N HIS A 945 2.09 -35.78 -1.23
CA HIS A 945 3.53 -35.59 -1.34
C HIS A 945 3.90 -34.19 -0.84
N ALA A 946 5.20 -33.93 -0.69
CA ALA A 946 5.71 -32.62 -0.26
C ALA A 946 5.37 -31.47 -1.23
N ASN A 947 5.11 -31.78 -2.50
CA ASN A 947 4.74 -30.84 -3.57
C ASN A 947 3.24 -30.91 -3.92
N THR A 948 2.42 -31.56 -3.10
CA THR A 948 0.95 -31.54 -3.27
C THR A 948 0.44 -30.15 -2.91
N LEU A 949 -0.45 -29.58 -3.72
CA LEU A 949 -1.02 -28.25 -3.47
C LEU A 949 -1.72 -28.21 -2.09
N PRO A 950 -1.42 -27.22 -1.25
CA PRO A 950 -2.24 -26.95 -0.07
C PRO A 950 -3.66 -26.56 -0.47
N GLY A 951 -4.62 -26.81 0.40
CA GLY A 951 -6.04 -26.48 0.19
C GLY A 951 -6.96 -27.68 0.25
N THR A 952 -8.22 -27.44 -0.09
CA THR A 952 -9.30 -28.43 0.03
C THR A 952 -9.39 -29.27 -1.23
N TYR A 953 -9.25 -30.58 -1.08
CA TYR A 953 -9.48 -31.54 -2.15
C TYR A 953 -10.89 -32.07 -2.06
N PHE A 954 -11.64 -32.03 -3.16
CA PHE A 954 -12.98 -32.61 -3.24
C PHE A 954 -12.94 -33.98 -3.92
N VAL A 955 -13.55 -34.97 -3.29
CA VAL A 955 -13.66 -36.35 -3.76
C VAL A 955 -15.12 -36.63 -4.09
N HIS A 956 -15.47 -36.49 -5.36
CA HIS A 956 -16.78 -36.80 -5.88
C HIS A 956 -16.90 -38.29 -6.21
N LEU A 957 -17.95 -38.93 -5.72
CA LEU A 957 -18.17 -40.36 -5.90
C LEU A 957 -19.37 -40.59 -6.83
N SER A 958 -19.25 -41.51 -7.78
CA SER A 958 -20.38 -41.95 -8.58
C SER A 958 -20.33 -43.45 -8.89
N TYR A 959 -21.49 -44.10 -9.00
CA TYR A 959 -21.58 -45.53 -9.30
C TYR A 959 -22.79 -45.81 -10.20
N ASP A 960 -22.57 -46.57 -11.29
CA ASP A 960 -23.61 -46.87 -12.29
C ASP A 960 -24.32 -45.61 -12.82
N GLY A 961 -23.55 -44.52 -13.00
CA GLY A 961 -24.04 -43.23 -13.51
C GLY A 961 -24.77 -42.35 -12.49
N LYS A 962 -24.74 -42.70 -11.21
CA LYS A 962 -25.41 -41.96 -10.13
C LYS A 962 -24.39 -41.34 -9.18
N ASN A 963 -24.58 -40.07 -8.87
CA ASN A 963 -23.81 -39.35 -7.85
C ASN A 963 -24.09 -39.98 -6.46
N LEU A 964 -23.01 -40.26 -5.74
CA LEU A 964 -23.01 -40.90 -4.43
C LEU A 964 -22.69 -39.92 -3.29
N GLY A 965 -22.23 -38.71 -3.60
CA GLY A 965 -21.84 -37.66 -2.68
C GLY A 965 -20.42 -37.17 -2.95
N THR A 966 -20.13 -35.98 -2.43
CA THR A 966 -18.80 -35.38 -2.41
C THR A 966 -18.26 -35.40 -0.99
N LEU A 967 -17.02 -35.81 -0.81
CA LEU A 967 -16.27 -35.68 0.43
C LEU A 967 -15.16 -34.65 0.23
N SER A 968 -14.59 -34.12 1.30
CA SER A 968 -13.36 -33.33 1.20
C SER A 968 -12.31 -33.78 2.20
N PHE A 969 -11.05 -33.49 1.89
CA PHE A 969 -9.97 -33.51 2.87
C PHE A 969 -9.06 -32.32 2.65
N ASP A 970 -8.53 -31.79 3.74
CA ASP A 970 -7.65 -30.63 3.69
C ASP A 970 -6.19 -31.08 3.65
N VAL A 971 -5.43 -30.54 2.71
CA VAL A 971 -3.97 -30.56 2.77
C VAL A 971 -3.51 -29.24 3.36
N VAL A 972 -3.02 -29.29 4.59
CA VAL A 972 -2.63 -28.08 5.31
C VAL A 972 -1.12 -27.98 5.34
N SER A 973 -0.61 -26.81 4.98
CA SER A 973 0.80 -26.53 5.10
C SER A 973 1.12 -26.10 6.52
N GLU A 974 1.80 -26.96 7.28
CA GLU A 974 2.67 -26.51 8.39
C GLU A 974 4.05 -26.10 7.84
N ASN A 975 4.23 -26.23 6.52
CA ASN A 975 5.38 -25.68 5.85
C ASN A 975 5.15 -24.19 5.68
N VAL A 976 6.20 -23.45 5.98
CA VAL A 976 6.24 -22.03 5.68
C VAL A 976 5.98 -21.88 4.18
N PRO A 977 5.01 -21.04 3.74
CA PRO A 977 4.76 -20.83 2.32
C PRO A 977 6.05 -20.52 1.57
N ASP A 978 6.13 -20.95 0.31
CA ASP A 978 7.33 -20.70 -0.49
C ASP A 978 7.60 -19.20 -0.63
N TRP A 979 6.57 -18.35 -0.63
CA TRP A 979 6.74 -16.89 -0.60
C TRP A 979 7.47 -16.41 0.66
N VAL A 980 7.15 -16.89 1.86
CA VAL A 980 7.88 -16.49 3.09
C VAL A 980 9.34 -16.97 3.04
N LYS A 981 9.61 -18.10 2.37
CA LYS A 981 10.98 -18.57 2.14
C LYS A 981 11.72 -17.74 1.10
N ASN A 982 11.00 -17.23 0.09
CA ASN A 982 11.51 -16.25 -0.86
C ASN A 982 11.77 -14.91 -0.16
N ASN A 983 10.87 -14.42 0.68
CA ASN A 983 11.08 -13.25 1.54
C ASN A 983 12.29 -13.45 2.44
N ALA A 984 12.47 -14.61 3.07
CA ALA A 984 13.69 -14.90 3.84
C ALA A 984 14.97 -14.94 2.97
N ARG A 985 14.85 -15.27 1.68
CA ARG A 985 15.96 -15.20 0.73
C ARG A 985 16.27 -13.75 0.37
N TRP A 986 15.27 -13.01 -0.06
CA TRP A 986 15.31 -11.59 -0.43
C TRP A 986 15.81 -10.75 0.74
N TRP A 987 15.27 -10.94 1.93
CA TRP A 987 15.73 -10.28 3.15
C TRP A 987 17.19 -10.61 3.51
N SER A 988 17.66 -11.80 3.14
CA SER A 988 19.07 -12.18 3.35
C SER A 988 20.04 -11.72 2.26
N LEU A 989 19.50 -11.20 1.17
CA LEU A 989 20.20 -10.54 0.05
C LEU A 989 19.98 -9.03 0.06
N ASP A 990 19.26 -8.54 1.07
CA ASP A 990 18.85 -7.15 1.22
C ASP A 990 17.95 -6.61 0.11
N ASP A 991 17.21 -7.51 -0.56
CA ASP A 991 16.21 -7.19 -1.59
C ASP A 991 14.85 -6.75 -0.99
N ILE A 992 14.61 -6.96 0.32
CA ILE A 992 13.45 -6.48 1.08
C ILE A 992 13.87 -6.03 2.48
N SER A 993 13.15 -5.09 3.07
CA SER A 993 13.36 -4.48 4.39
C SER A 993 13.07 -5.44 5.57
N ASP A 994 13.52 -5.06 6.77
CA ASP A 994 13.19 -5.77 8.02
C ASP A 994 11.68 -5.82 8.27
N GLY A 995 10.95 -4.76 7.91
CA GLY A 995 9.49 -4.68 8.04
C GLY A 995 8.77 -5.69 7.17
N GLU A 996 9.17 -5.81 5.90
CA GLU A 996 8.60 -6.79 4.96
C GLU A 996 8.90 -8.24 5.37
N PHE A 997 10.08 -8.49 5.93
CA PHE A 997 10.40 -9.79 6.52
C PHE A 997 9.58 -10.07 7.78
N ILE A 998 9.35 -9.06 8.63
CA ILE A 998 8.48 -9.15 9.81
C ILE A 998 7.04 -9.46 9.40
N GLY A 999 6.50 -8.84 8.35
CA GLY A 999 5.17 -9.19 7.82
C GLY A 999 5.05 -10.67 7.44
N GLY A 1000 6.13 -11.25 6.89
CA GLY A 1000 6.25 -12.69 6.69
C GLY A 1000 6.22 -13.50 8.00
N LEU A 1001 6.83 -12.99 9.08
CA LEU A 1001 6.80 -13.63 10.40
C LEU A 1001 5.45 -13.46 11.12
N GLU A 1002 4.79 -12.33 10.95
CA GLU A 1002 3.43 -12.04 11.46
C GLU A 1002 2.44 -13.00 10.85
N TYR A 1003 2.48 -13.18 9.53
CA TYR A 1003 1.72 -14.20 8.84
C TYR A 1003 1.96 -15.59 9.47
N LEU A 1004 3.22 -15.97 9.74
CA LEU A 1004 3.53 -17.25 10.39
C LEU A 1004 2.99 -17.36 11.81
N ILE A 1005 2.85 -16.25 12.54
CA ILE A 1005 2.27 -16.24 13.88
C ILE A 1005 0.75 -16.33 13.82
N ASP A 1006 0.10 -15.57 12.94
CA ASP A 1006 -1.36 -15.50 12.82
C ASP A 1006 -1.93 -16.80 12.24
N THR A 1007 -1.21 -17.43 11.31
CA THR A 1007 -1.50 -18.79 10.83
C THR A 1007 -1.09 -19.90 11.82
N LYS A 1008 -0.54 -19.54 12.98
CA LYS A 1008 -0.13 -20.44 14.08
C LYS A 1008 0.99 -21.43 13.71
N ILE A 1009 1.79 -21.11 12.69
CA ILE A 1009 3.03 -21.84 12.35
C ILE A 1009 4.12 -21.54 13.39
N ILE A 1010 4.20 -20.30 13.89
CA ILE A 1010 4.99 -19.89 15.05
C ILE A 1010 4.05 -19.61 16.23
N SER A 1011 4.34 -20.18 17.40
CA SER A 1011 3.51 -19.99 18.61
C SER A 1011 4.24 -19.15 19.66
N ILE A 1012 3.71 -17.95 19.95
CA ILE A 1012 4.21 -17.03 20.99
C ILE A 1012 3.10 -16.68 21.99
N GLU A 1013 3.44 -16.29 23.22
CA GLU A 1013 2.43 -15.86 24.21
C GLU A 1013 2.04 -14.37 23.99
N PRO A 1014 0.78 -13.95 24.25
CA PRO A 1014 0.34 -12.56 23.98
C PRO A 1014 1.13 -11.47 24.72
N SER A 1015 1.80 -11.81 25.82
CA SER A 1015 2.68 -10.90 26.56
C SER A 1015 4.04 -10.66 25.88
N GLU A 1016 4.32 -11.34 24.77
CA GLU A 1016 5.57 -11.27 24.00
C GLU A 1016 5.43 -10.43 22.72
N ARG A 1017 4.26 -9.82 22.44
CA ARG A 1017 4.03 -8.89 21.32
C ARG A 1017 4.31 -7.43 21.70
N SER A 1018 4.98 -6.64 20.84
CA SER A 1018 5.19 -5.19 21.03
C SER A 1018 5.17 -4.40 19.71
N PHE A 1019 4.36 -3.35 19.67
CA PHE A 1019 4.15 -2.47 18.50
C PHE A 1019 5.16 -1.31 18.46
N SER A 1020 6.41 -1.57 18.07
CA SER A 1020 7.38 -0.50 17.74
C SER A 1020 8.32 -0.98 16.64
N GLU A 1021 8.61 -0.13 15.65
CA GLU A 1021 9.65 -0.42 14.64
C GLU A 1021 10.97 -0.81 15.31
N GLN A 1022 11.55 -1.91 14.86
CA GLN A 1022 12.84 -2.37 15.31
C GLN A 1022 13.67 -2.91 14.16
N VAL A 1023 14.89 -2.42 14.05
CA VAL A 1023 15.95 -3.00 13.22
C VAL A 1023 16.35 -4.37 13.79
N ILE A 1024 16.25 -5.42 12.98
CA ILE A 1024 16.71 -6.76 13.27
C ILE A 1024 18.23 -6.78 13.06
N PRO A 1025 19.04 -7.20 14.05
CA PRO A 1025 20.50 -7.24 13.85
C PRO A 1025 20.92 -8.12 12.66
N ASP A 1026 21.80 -7.63 11.78
CA ASP A 1026 22.20 -8.30 10.54
C ASP A 1026 22.70 -9.74 10.71
N TRP A 1027 23.26 -10.08 11.88
CA TRP A 1027 23.70 -11.46 12.13
C TRP A 1027 22.54 -12.47 12.09
N VAL A 1028 21.29 -12.03 12.28
CA VAL A 1028 20.07 -12.84 12.18
C VAL A 1028 19.77 -13.22 10.72
N LYS A 1029 20.13 -12.38 9.73
CA LYS A 1029 19.98 -12.66 8.29
C LYS A 1029 20.70 -13.94 7.87
N ASN A 1030 21.76 -14.35 8.59
CA ASN A 1030 22.42 -15.65 8.36
C ASN A 1030 21.47 -16.83 8.55
N ASN A 1031 20.54 -16.78 9.51
CA ASN A 1031 19.58 -17.85 9.73
C ASN A 1031 18.58 -17.94 8.57
N ALA A 1032 18.14 -16.79 8.05
CA ALA A 1032 17.28 -16.71 6.87
C ALA A 1032 18.00 -17.20 5.61
N LYS A 1033 19.25 -16.74 5.38
CA LYS A 1033 20.14 -17.20 4.31
C LYS A 1033 20.36 -18.71 4.34
N TRP A 1034 20.65 -19.26 5.52
CA TRP A 1034 20.87 -20.71 5.67
C TRP A 1034 19.59 -21.49 5.42
N TRP A 1035 18.43 -20.97 5.80
CA TRP A 1035 17.16 -21.64 5.57
C TRP A 1035 16.72 -21.57 4.09
N ALA A 1036 16.82 -20.40 3.46
CA ALA A 1036 16.55 -20.19 2.04
C ALA A 1036 17.43 -21.08 1.15
N ASN A 1037 18.72 -21.21 1.48
CA ASN A 1037 19.68 -22.06 0.77
C ASN A 1037 19.64 -23.55 1.17
N ASN A 1038 18.63 -23.97 1.95
CA ASN A 1038 18.48 -25.35 2.43
C ASN A 1038 19.68 -25.88 3.26
N GLN A 1039 20.46 -25.00 3.88
CA GLN A 1039 21.58 -25.32 4.75
C GLN A 1039 21.14 -25.65 6.19
N ILE A 1040 20.03 -25.05 6.66
CA ILE A 1040 19.34 -25.48 7.88
C ILE A 1040 17.90 -25.94 7.58
N PRO A 1041 17.37 -26.94 8.31
CA PRO A 1041 15.97 -27.35 8.19
C PRO A 1041 15.00 -26.23 8.63
N GLN A 1042 13.83 -26.13 8.02
CA GLN A 1042 12.77 -25.19 8.41
C GLN A 1042 12.43 -25.24 9.90
N GLU A 1043 12.41 -26.43 10.50
CA GLU A 1043 12.14 -26.59 11.94
C GLU A 1043 13.20 -25.91 12.83
N GLU A 1044 14.46 -25.88 12.39
CA GLU A 1044 15.54 -25.18 13.11
C GLU A 1044 15.43 -23.66 12.94
N PHE A 1045 15.04 -23.21 11.74
CA PHE A 1045 14.76 -21.80 11.46
C PHE A 1045 13.57 -21.28 12.29
N LEU A 1046 12.44 -21.99 12.30
CA LEU A 1046 11.26 -21.58 13.09
C LEU A 1046 11.56 -21.54 14.59
N LYS A 1047 12.34 -22.50 15.12
CA LYS A 1047 12.77 -22.49 16.52
C LYS A 1047 13.74 -21.33 16.83
N SER A 1048 14.61 -20.97 15.89
CA SER A 1048 15.52 -19.84 16.09
C SER A 1048 14.75 -18.52 16.09
N ILE A 1049 13.84 -18.29 15.14
CA ILE A 1049 12.96 -17.12 15.13
C ILE A 1049 12.11 -17.04 16.39
N GLN A 1050 11.44 -18.14 16.77
CA GLN A 1050 10.65 -18.19 18.02
C GLN A 1050 11.50 -17.86 19.27
N TYR A 1051 12.76 -18.31 19.30
CA TYR A 1051 13.68 -17.98 20.39
C TYR A 1051 14.08 -16.49 20.37
N LEU A 1052 14.34 -15.91 19.20
CA LEU A 1052 14.71 -14.50 19.05
C LEU A 1052 13.56 -13.57 19.47
N ILE A 1053 12.31 -13.94 19.13
CA ILE A 1053 11.10 -13.23 19.59
C ILE A 1053 10.99 -13.29 21.11
N LYS A 1054 11.13 -14.48 21.72
CA LYS A 1054 11.11 -14.65 23.18
C LYS A 1054 12.21 -13.91 23.94
N LYS A 1055 13.30 -13.56 23.26
CA LYS A 1055 14.41 -12.79 23.83
C LYS A 1055 14.29 -11.30 23.57
N GLY A 1056 13.24 -10.85 22.87
CA GLY A 1056 13.03 -9.46 22.48
C GLY A 1056 14.11 -8.92 21.53
N ILE A 1057 14.74 -9.83 20.77
CA ILE A 1057 15.75 -9.51 19.74
C ILE A 1057 15.05 -9.25 18.41
N ILE A 1058 14.04 -10.06 18.07
CA ILE A 1058 13.02 -9.72 17.08
C ILE A 1058 11.80 -9.31 17.89
N ARG A 1059 11.18 -8.19 17.54
CA ARG A 1059 9.91 -7.75 18.15
C ARG A 1059 8.86 -7.74 17.05
N ILE A 1060 7.69 -8.24 17.40
CA ILE A 1060 6.51 -8.41 16.56
C ILE A 1060 5.33 -7.90 17.38
#